data_AF-A0A9P5BEP8-F1
#
_entry.id   AF-A0A9P5BEP8-F1
#
_cell.length_a   1.000
_cell.length_b   1.000
_cell.length_c   1.000
_cell.angle_alpha   90.00
_cell.angle_beta   90.00
_cell.angle_gamma   90.00
#
_symmetry.space_group_name_H-M   'P 1'
#
loop_
_entity.id
_entity.type
_entity.pdbx_description
1 polymer ?
#
loop_
_entity_poly.entity_id
_entity_poly.type
_entity_poly.pdbx_seq_one_letter_code
_entity_poly.pdbx_strand_id
1 'polypeptide(L)'
;MDSKLEGGYLNLEATGHFVLLLFVLYLLCYVTFTVFFNPLSRLPGMLPICPWISRWTDVIPKYHWLKGTRAQYVHYLHQQYGPVVRVGPQEVDISDMAAVKEIHRVKDGYRKAPFYQNLVPNTNNLFNTLDVEFQRHHRRLLSSPLSESSLKSVEPTVDAYVKVAIASMKRETEERGAADVAKFWLFMATDIIVELSFGESFGILEHGEKNQYIIDLEGLAAKGSIRSTFPTLISIATKFPLPVFKETVAAAQRIKDYSAEAVARYKRDLANNPAAAKPMLFKKLFEAGEAGLSDDEIRAEAQAYIVAGSDTTATTLTYLVYSVCSHADVRQILVEELMGLPDDFGHSDLRELPHLNNIIDETLRLYAAVPSALPRVVPAGGAHLAGYFLPSDTVVSTQAWTLHRDPHVFPDPEAWDPSRWEEGSKMIHDAVMPFGGGSRDELYKEIHEFIPYSNEDPKAAIIVTSLILTGSSRINLLFYFYQDEKPPTTGAFTDLLKIKSTLSTTKTQSYPDLTATIPYFPKDSTEYAEITDMFVDITSTYFKNLRGLASQCSVDFQPLPSSIGKHTEERGGNAIGFTANDPKRVLLEIQCAWVEKRYDDTVRQFSQDVTAWIEDKLPEWIGRNGGDVDEYLPLFMNEAMFDQNVTGTYKDYAKFKALQREADPEGVLRERMGGFKY
;
A
#
# COMPACT_ATOMS: atom_id res chain seq x y z
N MET A 1 50.75 15.58 73.20
CA MET A 1 51.49 15.80 71.93
C MET A 1 50.68 15.07 70.89
N ASP A 2 49.69 15.77 70.38
CA ASP A 2 48.53 15.19 69.71
C ASP A 2 48.67 15.21 68.18
N SER A 3 47.71 14.56 67.54
CA SER A 3 47.50 14.43 66.09
C SER A 3 48.48 13.49 65.36
N LYS A 4 47.92 12.37 64.87
CA LYS A 4 47.96 11.93 63.45
C LYS A 4 47.42 10.49 63.28
N LEU A 5 46.16 10.26 63.66
CA LEU A 5 45.38 9.08 63.25
C LEU A 5 43.90 9.45 63.14
N GLU A 6 43.54 10.25 62.13
CA GLU A 6 42.17 10.31 61.59
C GLU A 6 42.17 11.12 60.29
N GLY A 7 41.77 10.48 59.18
CA GLY A 7 41.77 11.08 57.85
C GLY A 7 41.62 10.01 56.78
N GLY A 8 40.37 9.76 56.34
CA GLY A 8 40.11 8.72 55.33
C GLY A 8 38.67 8.25 55.18
N TYR A 9 37.75 8.60 56.11
CA TYR A 9 36.32 8.33 55.90
C TYR A 9 35.70 9.49 55.11
N LEU A 10 35.70 9.35 53.79
CA LEU A 10 34.83 10.12 52.90
C LEU A 10 33.39 9.97 53.39
N ASN A 11 32.77 11.09 53.76
CA ASN A 11 31.51 11.11 54.49
C ASN A 11 30.36 10.71 53.56
N LEU A 12 30.09 9.40 53.48
CA LEU A 12 29.19 8.76 52.50
C LEU A 12 27.80 9.40 52.45
N GLU A 13 27.27 9.87 53.58
CA GLU A 13 26.00 10.57 53.64
C GLU A 13 26.07 11.92 52.90
N ALA A 14 27.10 12.74 53.13
CA ALA A 14 27.29 14.02 52.45
C ALA A 14 27.49 13.82 50.94
N THR A 15 28.23 12.79 50.52
CA THR A 15 28.38 12.41 49.11
C THR A 15 27.03 11.99 48.52
N GLY A 16 26.23 11.20 49.25
CA GLY A 16 24.88 10.80 48.83
C GLY A 16 23.91 11.97 48.70
N HIS A 17 23.94 12.93 49.63
CA HIS A 17 23.13 14.15 49.58
C HIS A 17 23.54 15.04 48.40
N PHE A 18 24.83 15.14 48.10
CA PHE A 18 25.33 15.88 46.94
C PHE A 18 24.93 15.23 45.61
N VAL A 19 25.01 13.90 45.50
CA VAL A 19 24.53 13.14 44.32
C VAL A 19 23.01 13.29 44.16
N LEU A 20 22.23 13.22 45.24
CA LEU A 20 20.79 13.44 45.21
C LEU A 20 20.44 14.87 44.77
N LEU A 21 21.15 15.87 45.29
CA LEU A 21 20.99 17.27 44.88
C LEU A 21 21.28 17.46 43.40
N LEU A 22 22.40 16.92 42.90
CA LEU A 22 22.75 16.97 41.47
C LEU A 22 21.73 16.23 40.61
N PHE A 23 21.19 15.09 41.06
CA PHE A 23 20.13 14.37 40.35
C PHE A 23 18.84 15.19 40.29
N VAL A 24 18.41 15.80 41.39
CA VAL A 24 17.22 16.68 41.43
C VAL A 24 17.43 17.93 40.57
N LEU A 25 18.62 18.53 40.58
CA LEU A 25 18.94 19.70 39.77
C LEU A 25 19.01 19.35 38.26
N TYR A 26 19.61 18.21 37.91
CA TYR A 26 19.58 17.66 36.56
C TYR A 26 18.15 17.40 36.10
N LEU A 27 17.33 16.76 36.96
CA LEU A 27 15.92 16.49 36.66
C LEU A 27 15.19 17.81 36.38
N LEU A 28 15.31 18.81 37.26
CA LEU A 28 14.72 20.15 37.11
C LEU A 28 15.17 20.87 35.83
N CYS A 29 16.46 20.83 35.49
CA CYS A 29 16.98 21.45 34.27
C CYS A 29 16.48 20.73 33.01
N TYR A 30 16.53 19.39 32.99
CA TYR A 30 16.00 18.56 31.90
C TYR A 30 14.50 18.81 31.69
N VAL A 31 13.74 18.79 32.78
CA VAL A 31 12.32 19.17 32.90
C VAL A 31 12.11 20.52 32.23
N THR A 32 12.72 21.59 32.74
CA THR A 32 12.50 22.96 32.27
C THR A 32 12.84 23.12 30.78
N PHE A 33 13.94 22.51 30.32
CA PHE A 33 14.34 22.51 28.91
C PHE A 33 13.33 21.80 28.00
N THR A 34 12.93 20.58 28.38
CA THR A 34 11.97 19.73 27.63
C THR A 34 10.57 20.35 27.52
N VAL A 35 10.26 21.35 28.34
CA VAL A 35 8.94 21.99 28.38
C VAL A 35 8.88 23.37 27.74
N PHE A 36 9.86 24.25 27.99
CA PHE A 36 9.84 25.60 27.44
C PHE A 36 10.66 25.75 26.15
N PHE A 37 11.62 24.87 25.90
CA PHE A 37 12.55 24.96 24.76
C PHE A 37 12.45 23.80 23.77
N ASN A 38 11.62 22.79 24.04
CA ASN A 38 11.29 21.73 23.08
C ASN A 38 10.45 22.29 21.91
N PRO A 39 10.81 22.05 20.64
CA PRO A 39 10.05 22.53 19.48
C PRO A 39 8.56 22.12 19.49
N LEU A 40 8.25 20.92 20.01
CA LEU A 40 6.89 20.38 20.14
C LEU A 40 6.04 21.06 21.23
N SER A 41 6.56 22.11 21.90
CA SER A 41 5.85 22.86 22.96
C SER A 41 4.71 23.76 22.45
N ARG A 42 4.58 23.91 21.13
CA ARG A 42 3.58 24.77 20.46
C ARG A 42 2.38 24.02 19.87
N LEU A 43 2.37 22.68 19.93
CA LEU A 43 1.32 21.86 19.33
C LEU A 43 0.06 21.82 20.21
N PRO A 44 -1.16 21.80 19.63
CA PRO A 44 -2.39 21.62 20.38
C PRO A 44 -2.46 20.24 21.07
N GLY A 45 -3.34 20.14 22.09
CA GLY A 45 -3.31 19.08 23.10
C GLY A 45 -3.11 19.56 24.54
N MET A 46 -3.18 20.87 24.83
CA MET A 46 -2.57 21.47 26.02
C MET A 46 -3.50 22.40 26.83
N LEU A 47 -4.12 21.91 27.92
CA LEU A 47 -4.65 22.72 29.06
C LEU A 47 -5.27 21.81 30.16
N PRO A 48 -5.53 22.30 31.39
CA PRO A 48 -4.57 22.85 32.35
C PRO A 48 -4.06 21.80 33.37
N ILE A 49 -4.71 20.63 33.50
CA ILE A 49 -4.53 19.72 34.65
C ILE A 49 -3.90 18.37 34.28
N CYS A 50 -4.38 17.70 33.23
CA CYS A 50 -3.90 16.34 32.88
C CYS A 50 -2.87 16.25 31.74
N PRO A 51 -2.95 17.04 30.64
CA PRO A 51 -1.96 16.99 29.55
C PRO A 51 -0.57 17.53 29.92
N TRP A 52 -0.45 18.19 31.08
CA TRP A 52 0.85 18.65 31.60
C TRP A 52 1.82 17.48 31.72
N ILE A 53 1.39 16.32 32.24
CA ILE A 53 2.25 15.15 32.49
C ILE A 53 2.84 14.57 31.20
N SER A 54 2.09 14.57 30.10
CA SER A 54 2.54 14.08 28.78
C SER A 54 3.68 14.90 28.16
N ARG A 55 3.97 16.11 28.68
CA ARG A 55 5.14 16.90 28.26
C ARG A 55 6.47 16.36 28.81
N TRP A 56 6.44 15.68 29.95
CA TRP A 56 7.63 15.22 30.69
C TRP A 56 7.78 13.69 30.68
N THR A 57 6.66 12.97 30.55
CA THR A 57 6.63 11.51 30.62
C THR A 57 5.67 10.94 29.58
N ASP A 58 5.90 9.70 29.17
CA ASP A 58 4.99 8.91 28.34
C ASP A 58 4.06 8.00 29.19
N VAL A 59 3.92 8.27 30.49
CA VAL A 59 3.18 7.39 31.42
C VAL A 59 1.71 7.21 31.05
N ILE A 60 1.06 8.27 30.53
CA ILE A 60 -0.35 8.25 30.12
C ILE A 60 -0.57 7.39 28.86
N PRO A 61 0.11 7.62 27.71
CA PRO A 61 -0.03 6.74 26.56
C PRO A 61 0.43 5.30 26.86
N LYS A 62 1.42 5.10 27.76
CA LYS A 62 1.79 3.75 28.24
C LYS A 62 0.69 3.08 29.06
N TYR A 63 0.03 3.80 29.97
CA TYR A 63 -1.13 3.28 30.72
C TYR A 63 -2.26 2.85 29.76
N HIS A 64 -2.62 3.71 28.81
CA HIS A 64 -3.66 3.39 27.84
C HIS A 64 -3.25 2.26 26.88
N TRP A 65 -1.98 2.14 26.53
CA TRP A 65 -1.44 1.02 25.75
C TRP A 65 -1.55 -0.31 26.52
N LEU A 66 -1.10 -0.37 27.77
CA LEU A 66 -1.20 -1.56 28.62
C LEU A 66 -2.66 -1.94 28.95
N LYS A 67 -3.57 -0.97 28.97
CA LYS A 67 -5.01 -1.18 29.16
C LYS A 67 -5.76 -1.55 27.87
N GLY A 68 -5.12 -1.46 26.69
CA GLY A 68 -5.80 -1.67 25.40
C GLY A 68 -6.79 -0.56 25.01
N THR A 69 -6.61 0.66 25.54
CA THR A 69 -7.51 1.81 25.31
C THR A 69 -6.81 3.02 24.66
N ARG A 70 -5.65 2.80 24.02
CA ARG A 70 -4.84 3.86 23.41
C ARG A 70 -5.54 4.54 22.25
N ALA A 71 -6.18 3.77 21.37
CA ALA A 71 -6.87 4.32 20.20
C ALA A 71 -7.98 5.29 20.59
N GLN A 72 -8.84 4.90 21.54
CA GLN A 72 -9.94 5.73 22.04
C GLN A 72 -9.42 6.98 22.77
N TYR A 73 -8.33 6.86 23.55
CA TYR A 73 -7.70 8.01 24.21
C TYR A 73 -7.15 9.04 23.20
N VAL A 74 -6.44 8.58 22.16
CA VAL A 74 -5.90 9.47 21.12
C VAL A 74 -7.02 10.08 20.27
N HIS A 75 -8.07 9.32 19.95
CA HIS A 75 -9.26 9.84 19.27
C HIS A 75 -9.97 10.93 20.08
N TYR A 76 -10.15 10.72 21.39
CA TYR A 76 -10.67 11.76 22.29
C TYR A 76 -9.80 13.03 22.27
N LEU A 77 -8.46 12.91 22.20
CA LEU A 77 -7.61 14.10 22.03
C LEU A 77 -7.91 14.82 20.70
N HIS A 78 -8.02 14.11 19.58
CA HIS A 78 -8.36 14.74 18.29
C HIS A 78 -9.72 15.45 18.31
N GLN A 79 -10.74 14.84 18.91
CA GLN A 79 -12.05 15.47 19.10
C GLN A 79 -12.00 16.79 19.89
N GLN A 80 -11.03 16.95 20.81
CA GLN A 80 -10.90 18.16 21.63
C GLN A 80 -9.92 19.20 21.08
N TYR A 81 -8.91 18.78 20.30
CA TYR A 81 -7.77 19.61 19.95
C TYR A 81 -7.48 19.72 18.44
N GLY A 82 -8.22 19.00 17.60
CA GLY A 82 -8.11 19.06 16.14
C GLY A 82 -7.12 18.04 15.55
N PRO A 83 -6.65 18.26 14.30
CA PRO A 83 -6.01 17.21 13.50
C PRO A 83 -4.57 16.85 13.90
N VAL A 84 -3.96 17.59 14.83
CA VAL A 84 -2.60 17.33 15.34
C VAL A 84 -2.62 17.36 16.85
N VAL A 85 -2.23 16.27 17.51
CA VAL A 85 -2.22 16.19 18.98
C VAL A 85 -0.90 15.63 19.51
N ARG A 86 -0.33 16.30 20.50
CA ARG A 86 0.86 15.79 21.17
C ARG A 86 0.49 14.73 22.21
N VAL A 87 0.83 13.46 21.93
CA VAL A 87 0.51 12.31 22.78
C VAL A 87 1.57 12.09 23.87
N GLY A 88 2.84 12.42 23.59
CA GLY A 88 3.95 12.23 24.52
C GLY A 88 5.11 13.23 24.37
N PRO A 89 6.23 13.04 25.09
CA PRO A 89 7.34 14.01 25.10
C PRO A 89 8.00 14.23 23.74
N GLN A 90 8.05 13.20 22.90
CA GLN A 90 8.56 13.21 21.52
C GLN A 90 7.58 12.51 20.55
N GLU A 91 6.30 12.39 20.91
CA GLU A 91 5.29 11.68 20.11
C GLU A 91 4.09 12.58 19.81
N VAL A 92 3.71 12.62 18.53
CA VAL A 92 2.58 13.38 17.97
C VAL A 92 1.72 12.42 17.17
N ASP A 93 0.39 12.48 17.33
CA ASP A 93 -0.55 11.77 16.46
C ASP A 93 -1.23 12.78 15.52
N ILE A 94 -1.47 12.37 14.28
CA ILE A 94 -1.95 13.21 13.18
C ILE A 94 -3.10 12.50 12.46
N SER A 95 -4.21 13.23 12.30
CA SER A 95 -5.41 12.80 11.57
C SER A 95 -5.72 13.68 10.36
N ASP A 96 -4.83 14.59 9.98
CA ASP A 96 -4.91 15.33 8.72
C ASP A 96 -4.57 14.42 7.52
N MET A 97 -5.46 14.33 6.54
CA MET A 97 -5.32 13.39 5.42
C MET A 97 -4.10 13.66 4.52
N ALA A 98 -3.70 14.92 4.34
CA ALA A 98 -2.53 15.24 3.52
C ALA A 98 -1.23 14.80 4.23
N ALA A 99 -1.10 15.12 5.52
CA ALA A 99 0.01 14.66 6.35
C ALA A 99 0.04 13.14 6.52
N VAL A 100 -1.12 12.48 6.60
CA VAL A 100 -1.21 11.00 6.63
C VAL A 100 -0.67 10.39 5.33
N LYS A 101 -1.04 10.94 4.16
CA LYS A 101 -0.49 10.50 2.86
C LYS A 101 1.03 10.72 2.80
N GLU A 102 1.55 11.83 3.33
CA GLU A 102 2.99 12.12 3.40
C GLU A 102 3.75 11.13 4.31
N ILE A 103 3.28 10.91 5.55
CA ILE A 103 3.93 10.03 6.54
C ILE A 103 4.11 8.60 6.03
N HIS A 104 3.16 8.10 5.23
CA HIS A 104 3.21 6.74 4.67
C HIS A 104 3.76 6.67 3.25
N ARG A 105 4.22 7.80 2.68
CA ARG A 105 4.87 7.84 1.38
C ARG A 105 6.22 7.13 1.41
N VAL A 106 6.59 6.43 0.33
CA VAL A 106 7.80 5.59 0.32
C VAL A 106 9.06 6.43 0.13
N LYS A 107 8.95 7.56 -0.59
CA LYS A 107 10.08 8.44 -0.93
C LYS A 107 10.57 9.36 0.21
N ASP A 108 9.71 9.78 1.13
CA ASP A 108 10.00 10.93 2.02
C ASP A 108 10.75 10.59 3.33
N GLY A 109 11.31 9.37 3.42
CA GLY A 109 12.28 9.01 4.47
C GLY A 109 11.70 8.73 5.86
N TYR A 110 10.38 8.77 6.03
CA TYR A 110 9.67 8.38 7.26
C TYR A 110 9.87 6.89 7.58
N ARG A 111 10.85 6.59 8.43
CA ARG A 111 11.17 5.20 8.84
C ARG A 111 10.22 4.72 9.92
N LYS A 112 10.05 3.41 10.06
CA LYS A 112 9.39 2.79 11.22
C LYS A 112 10.06 3.25 12.52
N ALA A 113 9.27 3.47 13.57
CA ALA A 113 9.82 3.81 14.89
C ALA A 113 10.43 2.56 15.59
N PRO A 114 11.37 2.72 16.54
CA PRO A 114 11.91 1.61 17.34
C PRO A 114 10.86 0.77 18.09
N PHE A 115 9.63 1.28 18.21
CA PHE A 115 8.45 0.55 18.69
C PHE A 115 8.34 -0.86 18.09
N TYR A 116 8.48 -1.04 16.77
CA TYR A 116 8.26 -2.36 16.16
C TYR A 116 9.32 -3.40 16.55
N GLN A 117 10.59 -2.99 16.68
CA GLN A 117 11.66 -3.85 17.18
C GLN A 117 11.47 -4.20 18.67
N ASN A 118 10.96 -3.28 19.48
CA ASN A 118 10.65 -3.57 20.88
C ASN A 118 9.38 -4.45 21.02
N LEU A 119 8.43 -4.32 20.08
CA LEU A 119 7.23 -5.16 20.01
C LEU A 119 7.60 -6.61 19.68
N VAL A 120 8.55 -6.84 18.75
CA VAL A 120 9.09 -8.16 18.40
C VAL A 120 10.63 -8.10 18.29
N PRO A 121 11.38 -8.35 19.38
CA PRO A 121 12.84 -8.36 19.38
C PRO A 121 13.41 -9.77 19.19
N ASN A 122 14.71 -9.84 18.87
CA ASN A 122 15.50 -11.05 18.60
C ASN A 122 15.15 -11.80 17.30
N THR A 123 14.24 -11.27 16.49
CA THR A 123 14.01 -11.65 15.09
C THR A 123 14.00 -10.38 14.22
N ASN A 124 14.25 -10.50 12.92
CA ASN A 124 14.14 -9.40 11.96
C ASN A 124 13.34 -9.86 10.74
N ASN A 125 12.32 -9.10 10.35
CA ASN A 125 11.37 -9.42 9.28
C ASN A 125 10.73 -8.13 8.73
N LEU A 126 9.91 -8.24 7.67
CA LEU A 126 9.22 -7.09 7.07
C LEU A 126 8.39 -6.27 8.05
N PHE A 127 7.83 -6.89 9.09
CA PHE A 127 7.01 -6.18 10.08
C PHE A 127 7.85 -5.27 10.99
N ASN A 128 8.99 -5.76 11.51
CA ASN A 128 9.75 -5.07 12.55
C ASN A 128 11.05 -4.38 12.12
N THR A 129 11.57 -4.66 10.92
CA THR A 129 12.81 -4.06 10.43
C THR A 129 12.75 -2.53 10.37
N LEU A 130 13.86 -1.87 10.72
CA LEU A 130 14.08 -0.44 10.51
C LEU A 130 15.04 -0.16 9.34
N ASP A 131 15.61 -1.21 8.75
CA ASP A 131 16.53 -1.14 7.63
C ASP A 131 15.77 -1.17 6.30
N VAL A 132 15.94 -0.09 5.53
CA VAL A 132 15.30 0.15 4.23
C VAL A 132 15.81 -0.81 3.15
N GLU A 133 17.07 -1.26 3.22
CA GLU A 133 17.61 -2.22 2.24
C GLU A 133 17.15 -3.65 2.55
N PHE A 134 17.14 -4.05 3.83
CA PHE A 134 16.52 -5.30 4.27
C PHE A 134 15.03 -5.35 3.87
N GLN A 135 14.26 -4.30 4.20
CA GLN A 135 12.84 -4.20 3.85
C GLN A 135 12.62 -4.29 2.32
N ARG A 136 13.48 -3.61 1.54
CA ARG A 136 13.47 -3.65 0.07
C ARG A 136 13.73 -5.05 -0.47
N HIS A 137 14.78 -5.72 0.03
CA HIS A 137 15.18 -7.05 -0.43
C HIS A 137 14.07 -8.07 -0.17
N HIS A 138 13.57 -8.10 1.07
CA HIS A 138 12.49 -8.98 1.49
C HIS A 138 11.18 -8.69 0.74
N ARG A 139 10.76 -7.43 0.62
CA ARG A 139 9.52 -7.05 -0.08
C ARG A 139 9.56 -7.44 -1.56
N ARG A 140 10.72 -7.30 -2.23
CA ARG A 140 10.89 -7.76 -3.62
C ARG A 140 10.59 -9.26 -3.74
N LEU A 141 11.23 -10.08 -2.91
CA LEU A 141 11.09 -11.53 -2.96
C LEU A 141 9.69 -12.02 -2.53
N LEU A 142 9.09 -11.37 -1.52
CA LEU A 142 7.77 -11.71 -0.96
C LEU A 142 6.58 -11.16 -1.76
N SER A 143 6.80 -10.20 -2.68
CA SER A 143 5.72 -9.63 -3.50
C SER A 143 5.13 -10.61 -4.51
N SER A 144 5.93 -11.49 -5.12
CA SER A 144 5.42 -12.42 -6.13
C SER A 144 4.47 -13.48 -5.54
N PRO A 145 4.77 -14.14 -4.40
CA PRO A 145 3.84 -15.05 -3.76
C PRO A 145 2.49 -14.44 -3.36
N LEU A 146 2.46 -13.15 -3.01
CA LEU A 146 1.25 -12.41 -2.64
C LEU A 146 0.54 -11.77 -3.86
N SER A 147 0.98 -12.04 -5.09
CA SER A 147 0.31 -11.57 -6.31
C SER A 147 -1.00 -12.32 -6.55
N GLU A 148 -1.98 -11.66 -7.18
CA GLU A 148 -3.28 -12.25 -7.51
C GLU A 148 -3.16 -13.60 -8.23
N SER A 149 -2.26 -13.71 -9.21
CA SER A 149 -2.05 -14.95 -9.97
C SER A 149 -1.52 -16.11 -9.11
N SER A 150 -0.81 -15.80 -8.03
CA SER A 150 -0.37 -16.78 -7.04
C SER A 150 -1.48 -17.09 -6.04
N LEU A 151 -2.28 -16.11 -5.64
CA LEU A 151 -3.42 -16.31 -4.74
C LEU A 151 -4.51 -17.23 -5.34
N LYS A 152 -4.76 -17.16 -6.66
CA LYS A 152 -5.67 -18.11 -7.36
C LYS A 152 -5.27 -19.59 -7.21
N SER A 153 -3.99 -19.88 -6.96
CA SER A 153 -3.52 -21.26 -6.76
C SER A 153 -3.74 -21.82 -5.34
N VAL A 154 -4.08 -20.96 -4.37
CA VAL A 154 -4.36 -21.35 -2.98
C VAL A 154 -5.84 -21.29 -2.62
N GLU A 155 -6.67 -20.73 -3.49
CA GLU A 155 -8.12 -20.63 -3.36
C GLU A 155 -8.80 -21.99 -3.02
N PRO A 156 -8.48 -23.13 -3.67
CA PRO A 156 -9.08 -24.42 -3.30
C PRO A 156 -8.71 -24.89 -1.88
N THR A 157 -7.52 -24.51 -1.39
CA THR A 157 -7.10 -24.79 0.00
C THR A 157 -7.93 -23.95 0.98
N VAL A 158 -8.13 -22.67 0.68
CA VAL A 158 -8.94 -21.76 1.51
C VAL A 158 -10.39 -22.25 1.58
N ASP A 159 -11.01 -22.58 0.45
CA ASP A 159 -12.37 -23.12 0.38
C ASP A 159 -12.54 -24.41 1.21
N ALA A 160 -11.57 -25.33 1.14
CA ALA A 160 -11.59 -26.53 1.97
C ALA A 160 -11.60 -26.20 3.48
N TYR A 161 -10.77 -25.25 3.93
CA TYR A 161 -10.77 -24.80 5.33
C TYR A 161 -12.06 -24.08 5.72
N VAL A 162 -12.64 -23.26 4.85
CA VAL A 162 -13.95 -22.62 5.08
C VAL A 162 -15.04 -23.67 5.30
N LYS A 163 -15.10 -24.71 4.45
CA LYS A 163 -16.05 -25.82 4.58
C LYS A 163 -15.90 -26.57 5.90
N VAL A 164 -14.67 -26.84 6.34
CA VAL A 164 -14.40 -27.46 7.66
C VAL A 164 -14.82 -26.52 8.81
N ALA A 165 -14.55 -25.22 8.72
CA ALA A 165 -14.92 -24.25 9.75
C ALA A 165 -16.44 -24.19 9.97
N ILE A 166 -17.21 -24.07 8.88
CA ILE A 166 -18.69 -24.08 8.92
C ILE A 166 -19.22 -25.41 9.48
N ALA A 167 -18.64 -26.55 9.09
CA ALA A 167 -19.04 -27.85 9.62
C ALA A 167 -18.75 -28.01 11.13
N SER A 168 -17.60 -27.50 11.61
CA SER A 168 -17.25 -27.51 13.04
C SER A 168 -18.11 -26.55 13.86
N MET A 169 -18.45 -25.36 13.35
CA MET A 169 -19.42 -24.44 13.97
C MET A 169 -20.81 -25.09 14.09
N LYS A 170 -21.27 -25.76 13.02
CA LYS A 170 -22.55 -26.46 13.04
C LYS A 170 -22.58 -27.54 14.11
N ARG A 171 -21.52 -28.35 14.22
CA ARG A 171 -21.37 -29.39 15.24
C ARG A 171 -21.43 -28.82 16.66
N GLU A 172 -20.68 -27.76 16.95
CA GLU A 172 -20.74 -27.14 18.29
C GLU A 172 -22.13 -26.55 18.59
N THR A 173 -22.81 -26.00 17.57
CA THR A 173 -24.19 -25.50 17.71
C THR A 173 -25.17 -26.63 18.05
N GLU A 174 -25.02 -27.80 17.41
CA GLU A 174 -25.85 -28.99 17.69
C GLU A 174 -25.58 -29.58 19.08
N GLU A 175 -24.33 -29.53 19.57
CA GLU A 175 -23.94 -30.05 20.88
C GLU A 175 -24.25 -29.11 22.06
N ARG A 176 -24.11 -27.78 21.86
CA ARG A 176 -24.12 -26.78 22.94
C ARG A 176 -25.23 -25.74 22.82
N GLY A 177 -25.99 -25.75 21.72
CA GLY A 177 -27.02 -24.76 21.38
C GLY A 177 -26.49 -23.44 20.79
N ALA A 178 -25.16 -23.26 20.74
CA ALA A 178 -24.48 -22.12 20.14
C ALA A 178 -23.01 -22.50 19.84
N ALA A 179 -22.39 -21.83 18.86
CA ALA A 179 -20.97 -21.98 18.54
C ALA A 179 -20.19 -20.68 18.77
N ASP A 180 -18.93 -20.82 19.17
CA ASP A 180 -18.00 -19.69 19.25
C ASP A 180 -17.40 -19.42 17.86
N VAL A 181 -17.99 -18.48 17.13
CA VAL A 181 -17.55 -18.10 15.78
C VAL A 181 -16.15 -17.50 15.78
N ALA A 182 -15.77 -16.74 16.82
CA ALA A 182 -14.46 -16.09 16.90
C ALA A 182 -13.34 -17.11 17.06
N LYS A 183 -13.56 -18.12 17.91
CA LYS A 183 -12.67 -19.29 18.04
C LYS A 183 -12.46 -20.00 16.71
N PHE A 184 -13.53 -20.33 15.99
CA PHE A 184 -13.40 -21.06 14.72
C PHE A 184 -12.84 -20.22 13.57
N TRP A 185 -13.11 -18.90 13.51
CA TRP A 185 -12.42 -18.01 12.58
C TRP A 185 -10.92 -17.89 12.88
N LEU A 186 -10.53 -17.86 14.16
CA LEU A 186 -9.12 -17.89 14.54
C LEU A 186 -8.43 -19.19 14.11
N PHE A 187 -9.07 -20.34 14.35
CA PHE A 187 -8.53 -21.64 13.93
C PHE A 187 -8.40 -21.75 12.41
N MET A 188 -9.42 -21.31 11.67
CA MET A 188 -9.43 -21.34 10.22
C MET A 188 -8.34 -20.43 9.63
N ALA A 189 -8.28 -19.16 10.04
CA ALA A 189 -7.26 -18.23 9.57
C ALA A 189 -5.84 -18.72 9.91
N THR A 190 -5.67 -19.33 11.09
CA THR A 190 -4.40 -19.91 11.53
C THR A 190 -3.99 -21.12 10.69
N ASP A 191 -4.82 -22.15 10.56
CA ASP A 191 -4.45 -23.35 9.78
C ASP A 191 -4.20 -23.00 8.30
N ILE A 192 -4.96 -22.05 7.73
CA ILE A 192 -4.68 -21.50 6.38
C ILE A 192 -3.29 -20.86 6.32
N ILE A 193 -3.00 -19.83 7.14
CA ILE A 193 -1.73 -19.11 7.01
C ILE A 193 -0.52 -19.97 7.40
N VAL A 194 -0.71 -20.93 8.30
CA VAL A 194 0.27 -21.94 8.67
C VAL A 194 0.55 -22.90 7.51
N GLU A 195 -0.48 -23.44 6.84
CA GLU A 195 -0.27 -24.29 5.66
C GLU A 195 0.40 -23.51 4.52
N LEU A 196 0.03 -22.26 4.31
CA LEU A 196 0.70 -21.38 3.34
C LEU A 196 2.14 -21.04 3.72
N SER A 197 2.49 -21.06 5.01
CA SER A 197 3.83 -20.73 5.52
C SER A 197 4.77 -21.93 5.62
N PHE A 198 4.25 -23.10 6.00
CA PHE A 198 5.04 -24.30 6.31
C PHE A 198 4.72 -25.51 5.42
N GLY A 199 3.66 -25.45 4.60
CA GLY A 199 3.22 -26.56 3.75
C GLY A 199 2.44 -27.65 4.49
N GLU A 200 2.22 -27.50 5.79
CA GLU A 200 1.47 -28.43 6.65
C GLU A 200 0.51 -27.64 7.56
N SER A 201 -0.63 -28.24 7.90
CA SER A 201 -1.62 -27.69 8.84
C SER A 201 -1.22 -27.99 10.28
N PHE A 202 -1.76 -27.23 11.25
CA PHE A 202 -1.70 -27.62 12.66
C PHE A 202 -2.92 -28.45 13.10
N GLY A 203 -3.97 -28.51 12.28
CA GLY A 203 -5.18 -29.28 12.56
C GLY A 203 -6.01 -28.73 13.72
N ILE A 204 -5.76 -27.49 14.15
CA ILE A 204 -6.47 -26.90 15.28
C ILE A 204 -7.95 -26.64 14.95
N LEU A 205 -8.28 -26.46 13.67
CA LEU A 205 -9.66 -26.35 13.18
C LEU A 205 -10.41 -27.68 13.21
N GLU A 206 -9.73 -28.79 12.87
CA GLU A 206 -10.32 -30.13 12.85
C GLU A 206 -10.56 -30.64 14.28
N HIS A 207 -9.58 -30.44 15.16
CA HIS A 207 -9.64 -30.85 16.56
C HIS A 207 -10.44 -29.90 17.45
N GLY A 208 -10.57 -28.62 17.07
CA GLY A 208 -11.25 -27.61 17.87
C GLY A 208 -10.48 -27.14 19.11
N GLU A 209 -9.17 -27.44 19.18
CA GLU A 209 -8.29 -27.12 20.31
C GLU A 209 -6.95 -26.54 19.83
N LYS A 210 -6.41 -25.56 20.56
CA LYS A 210 -5.10 -24.96 20.24
C LYS A 210 -3.96 -25.91 20.59
N ASN A 211 -3.01 -26.10 19.67
CA ASN A 211 -1.77 -26.79 19.97
C ASN A 211 -0.79 -25.93 20.80
N GLN A 212 0.25 -26.54 21.36
CA GLN A 212 1.24 -25.84 22.19
C GLN A 212 1.97 -24.71 21.44
N TYR A 213 2.23 -24.86 20.14
CA TYR A 213 2.94 -23.87 19.34
C TYR A 213 2.14 -22.56 19.22
N ILE A 214 0.83 -22.64 18.97
CA ILE A 214 -0.05 -21.47 18.92
C ILE A 214 -0.21 -20.82 20.30
N ILE A 215 -0.35 -21.62 21.36
CA ILE A 215 -0.38 -21.12 22.75
C ILE A 215 0.90 -20.35 23.08
N ASP A 216 2.06 -20.85 22.66
CA ASP A 216 3.35 -20.20 22.85
C ASP A 216 3.43 -18.88 22.06
N LEU A 217 3.00 -18.91 20.79
CA LEU A 217 3.08 -17.78 19.87
C LEU A 217 2.19 -16.61 20.33
N GLU A 218 0.93 -16.87 20.64
CA GLU A 218 0.00 -15.92 21.26
C GLU A 218 0.53 -15.42 22.61
N GLY A 219 1.05 -16.34 23.44
CA GLY A 219 1.61 -16.03 24.75
C GLY A 219 2.85 -15.14 24.71
N LEU A 220 3.60 -15.13 23.61
CA LEU A 220 4.68 -14.17 23.34
C LEU A 220 4.16 -12.86 22.73
N ALA A 221 3.18 -12.91 21.84
CA ALA A 221 2.56 -11.73 21.23
C ALA A 221 1.89 -10.83 22.28
N ALA A 222 1.09 -11.41 23.19
CA ALA A 222 0.42 -10.69 24.27
C ALA A 222 1.40 -9.97 25.23
N LYS A 223 2.61 -10.52 25.42
CA LYS A 223 3.68 -9.88 26.22
C LYS A 223 4.38 -8.74 25.47
N GLY A 224 4.15 -8.61 24.16
CA GLY A 224 4.68 -7.55 23.30
C GLY A 224 4.31 -6.14 23.78
N SER A 225 3.11 -5.94 24.33
CA SER A 225 2.69 -4.62 24.85
C SER A 225 3.51 -4.18 26.07
N ILE A 226 3.87 -5.11 26.97
CA ILE A 226 4.75 -4.82 28.12
C ILE A 226 6.19 -4.57 27.63
N ARG A 227 6.66 -5.37 26.67
CA ARG A 227 8.02 -5.32 26.12
C ARG A 227 8.30 -4.04 25.32
N SER A 228 7.35 -3.60 24.51
CA SER A 228 7.38 -2.31 23.82
C SER A 228 7.34 -1.12 24.79
N THR A 229 6.69 -1.26 25.94
CA THR A 229 6.59 -0.23 26.99
C THR A 229 7.88 -0.08 27.81
N PHE A 230 8.52 -1.19 28.16
CA PHE A 230 9.65 -1.23 29.09
C PHE A 230 10.87 -2.02 28.53
N PRO A 231 11.41 -1.68 27.35
CA PRO A 231 12.43 -2.48 26.67
C PRO A 231 13.72 -2.62 27.49
N THR A 232 14.17 -1.57 28.18
CA THR A 232 15.35 -1.62 29.05
C THR A 232 15.16 -2.55 30.24
N LEU A 233 13.99 -2.49 30.89
CA LEU A 233 13.67 -3.35 32.04
C LEU A 233 13.63 -4.82 31.62
N ILE A 234 12.99 -5.13 30.49
CA ILE A 234 12.94 -6.50 29.95
C ILE A 234 14.34 -6.97 29.52
N SER A 235 15.14 -6.12 28.84
CA SER A 235 16.51 -6.48 28.43
C SER A 235 17.41 -6.81 29.63
N ILE A 236 17.32 -6.03 30.72
CA ILE A 236 17.99 -6.34 31.98
C ILE A 236 17.45 -7.65 32.55
N ALA A 237 16.12 -7.79 32.65
CA ALA A 237 15.47 -8.94 33.26
C ALA A 237 15.69 -10.26 32.49
N THR A 238 15.94 -10.23 31.18
CA THR A 238 16.34 -11.42 30.39
C THR A 238 17.78 -11.84 30.60
N LYS A 239 18.66 -10.95 31.08
CA LYS A 239 20.06 -11.27 31.42
C LYS A 239 20.20 -11.92 32.81
N PHE A 240 19.18 -11.80 33.66
CA PHE A 240 19.12 -12.46 34.96
C PHE A 240 18.16 -13.65 34.90
N PRO A 241 18.53 -14.84 35.42
CA PRO A 241 17.68 -16.04 35.37
C PRO A 241 16.56 -15.98 36.42
N LEU A 242 15.67 -15.00 36.30
CA LEU A 242 14.51 -14.85 37.18
C LEU A 242 13.44 -15.91 36.83
N PRO A 243 12.87 -16.64 37.81
CA PRO A 243 11.90 -17.71 37.55
C PRO A 243 10.71 -17.31 36.67
N VAL A 244 10.27 -16.06 36.76
CA VAL A 244 9.13 -15.51 35.99
C VAL A 244 9.34 -15.52 34.47
N PHE A 245 10.58 -15.51 33.98
CA PHE A 245 10.88 -15.57 32.53
C PHE A 245 11.16 -16.98 32.01
N LYS A 246 11.28 -18.00 32.88
CA LYS A 246 11.65 -19.37 32.49
C LYS A 246 10.72 -19.93 31.40
N GLU A 247 9.42 -19.77 31.56
CA GLU A 247 8.43 -20.23 30.57
C GLU A 247 8.47 -19.41 29.28
N THR A 248 8.76 -18.12 29.37
CA THR A 248 8.86 -17.24 28.18
C THR A 248 10.09 -17.60 27.33
N VAL A 249 11.20 -18.00 27.96
CA VAL A 249 12.39 -18.52 27.25
C VAL A 249 12.10 -19.91 26.67
N ALA A 250 11.42 -20.80 27.41
CA ALA A 250 11.05 -22.12 26.92
C ALA A 250 10.10 -22.06 25.71
N ALA A 251 9.05 -21.22 25.76
CA ALA A 251 8.15 -20.97 24.64
C ALA A 251 8.88 -20.44 23.39
N ALA A 252 9.78 -19.46 23.56
CA ALA A 252 10.58 -18.94 22.44
C ALA A 252 11.48 -20.01 21.80
N GLN A 253 12.02 -20.93 22.60
CA GLN A 253 12.81 -22.06 22.10
C GLN A 253 11.92 -23.08 21.36
N ARG A 254 10.77 -23.49 21.94
CA ARG A 254 9.81 -24.41 21.29
C ARG A 254 9.33 -23.88 19.92
N ILE A 255 9.02 -22.58 19.83
CA ILE A 255 8.66 -21.93 18.56
C ILE A 255 9.80 -22.02 17.54
N LYS A 256 11.04 -21.75 17.97
CA LYS A 256 12.23 -21.83 17.10
C LYS A 256 12.46 -23.25 16.58
N ASP A 257 12.38 -24.24 17.47
CA ASP A 257 12.62 -25.65 17.14
C ASP A 257 11.56 -26.16 16.17
N TYR A 258 10.28 -25.94 16.50
CA TYR A 258 9.14 -26.35 15.64
C TYR A 258 9.27 -25.81 14.22
N SER A 259 9.53 -24.51 14.08
CA SER A 259 9.59 -23.87 12.76
C SER A 259 10.88 -24.21 11.99
N ALA A 260 11.98 -24.56 12.67
CA ALA A 260 13.14 -25.15 12.03
C ALA A 260 12.84 -26.58 11.49
N GLU A 261 12.13 -27.40 12.26
CA GLU A 261 11.70 -28.72 11.80
C GLU A 261 10.72 -28.66 10.63
N ALA A 262 9.76 -27.73 10.64
CA ALA A 262 8.78 -27.54 9.57
C ALA A 262 9.45 -27.17 8.24
N VAL A 263 10.39 -26.21 8.26
CA VAL A 263 11.22 -25.87 7.09
C VAL A 263 12.06 -27.08 6.62
N ALA A 264 12.61 -27.86 7.55
CA ALA A 264 13.39 -29.06 7.23
C ALA A 264 12.53 -30.25 6.74
N ARG A 265 11.24 -30.33 7.10
CA ARG A 265 10.25 -31.25 6.50
C ARG A 265 9.99 -30.83 5.06
N TYR A 266 9.55 -29.59 4.83
CA TYR A 266 9.22 -29.08 3.50
C TYR A 266 10.37 -29.23 2.49
N LYS A 267 11.61 -28.90 2.88
CA LYS A 267 12.79 -29.09 2.03
C LYS A 267 13.01 -30.56 1.60
N ARG A 268 12.74 -31.52 2.48
CA ARG A 268 12.82 -32.95 2.15
C ARG A 268 11.70 -33.37 1.21
N ASP A 269 10.48 -32.91 1.45
CA ASP A 269 9.33 -33.26 0.61
C ASP A 269 9.45 -32.66 -0.80
N LEU A 270 9.93 -31.41 -0.91
CA LEU A 270 10.27 -30.77 -2.18
C LEU A 270 11.39 -31.52 -2.93
N ALA A 271 12.41 -32.02 -2.23
CA ALA A 271 13.49 -32.80 -2.84
C ALA A 271 13.05 -34.20 -3.28
N ASN A 272 12.14 -34.84 -2.53
CA ASN A 272 11.66 -36.19 -2.80
C ASN A 272 10.56 -36.23 -3.87
N ASN A 273 9.64 -35.26 -3.88
CA ASN A 273 8.56 -35.18 -4.85
C ASN A 273 8.15 -33.72 -5.14
N PRO A 274 8.86 -33.02 -6.05
CA PRO A 274 8.59 -31.62 -6.38
C PRO A 274 7.17 -31.32 -6.87
N ALA A 275 6.47 -32.34 -7.40
CA ALA A 275 5.12 -32.24 -7.95
C ALA A 275 4.02 -32.45 -6.91
N ALA A 276 4.32 -33.11 -5.78
CA ALA A 276 3.37 -33.28 -4.66
C ALA A 276 3.60 -32.29 -3.51
N ALA A 277 4.70 -31.53 -3.53
CA ALA A 277 4.96 -30.48 -2.55
C ALA A 277 3.89 -29.39 -2.62
N LYS A 278 3.13 -29.22 -1.53
CA LYS A 278 2.05 -28.23 -1.40
C LYS A 278 2.52 -26.81 -1.76
N PRO A 279 1.64 -25.97 -2.35
CA PRO A 279 1.95 -24.59 -2.67
C PRO A 279 2.18 -23.80 -1.37
N MET A 280 3.44 -23.48 -1.11
CA MET A 280 3.85 -22.63 0.00
C MET A 280 4.14 -21.23 -0.54
N LEU A 281 3.67 -20.21 0.18
CA LEU A 281 3.94 -18.80 -0.11
C LEU A 281 5.46 -18.54 -0.22
N PHE A 282 6.27 -19.19 0.62
CA PHE A 282 7.72 -19.03 0.62
C PHE A 282 8.48 -19.98 -0.34
N LYS A 283 7.80 -20.80 -1.16
CA LYS A 283 8.44 -21.77 -2.08
C LYS A 283 9.54 -21.13 -2.95
N LYS A 284 9.23 -20.00 -3.59
CA LYS A 284 10.16 -19.25 -4.45
C LYS A 284 11.38 -18.68 -3.69
N LEU A 285 11.32 -18.55 -2.36
CA LEU A 285 12.43 -18.07 -1.54
C LEU A 285 13.51 -19.14 -1.37
N PHE A 286 13.09 -20.40 -1.24
CA PHE A 286 14.00 -21.56 -1.17
C PHE A 286 14.68 -21.85 -2.52
N GLU A 287 13.96 -21.65 -3.62
CA GLU A 287 14.46 -21.92 -4.98
C GLU A 287 15.47 -20.87 -5.48
N ALA A 288 15.56 -19.70 -4.84
CA ALA A 288 16.40 -18.58 -5.28
C ALA A 288 17.90 -18.66 -4.89
N GLY A 289 18.33 -19.70 -4.17
CA GLY A 289 19.74 -19.93 -3.83
C GLY A 289 20.37 -18.77 -3.06
N GLU A 290 21.58 -18.33 -3.44
CA GLU A 290 22.26 -17.18 -2.82
C GLU A 290 21.53 -15.83 -3.00
N ALA A 291 20.51 -15.77 -3.86
CA ALA A 291 19.66 -14.59 -4.03
C ALA A 291 18.31 -14.69 -3.29
N GLY A 292 18.09 -15.80 -2.57
CA GLY A 292 16.93 -16.04 -1.70
C GLY A 292 17.15 -15.58 -0.25
N LEU A 293 16.22 -15.96 0.62
CA LEU A 293 16.34 -15.71 2.06
C LEU A 293 16.97 -16.92 2.77
N SER A 294 17.71 -16.67 3.85
CA SER A 294 18.22 -17.73 4.72
C SER A 294 17.10 -18.43 5.52
N ASP A 295 17.35 -19.64 6.00
CA ASP A 295 16.35 -20.41 6.78
C ASP A 295 15.89 -19.66 8.05
N ASP A 296 16.78 -18.89 8.67
CA ASP A 296 16.47 -18.07 9.84
C ASP A 296 15.60 -16.85 9.47
N GLU A 297 15.77 -16.27 8.27
CA GLU A 297 14.93 -15.19 7.73
C GLU A 297 13.58 -15.71 7.28
N ILE A 298 13.51 -16.84 6.56
CA ILE A 298 12.24 -17.47 6.16
C ILE A 298 11.43 -17.84 7.40
N ARG A 299 12.07 -18.37 8.45
CA ARG A 299 11.42 -18.60 9.74
C ARG A 299 10.89 -17.30 10.36
N ALA A 300 11.67 -16.22 10.33
CA ALA A 300 11.28 -14.94 10.93
C ALA A 300 10.13 -14.24 10.17
N GLU A 301 10.05 -14.42 8.85
CA GLU A 301 8.91 -13.99 8.04
C GLU A 301 7.70 -14.91 8.29
N ALA A 302 7.83 -16.24 8.22
CA ALA A 302 6.73 -17.17 8.47
C ALA A 302 6.06 -16.94 9.84
N GLN A 303 6.85 -16.75 10.90
CA GLN A 303 6.33 -16.41 12.23
C GLN A 303 5.56 -15.07 12.23
N ALA A 304 6.02 -14.06 11.49
CA ALA A 304 5.32 -12.78 11.37
C ALA A 304 4.03 -12.91 10.58
N TYR A 305 4.02 -13.69 9.50
CA TYR A 305 2.84 -13.95 8.68
C TYR A 305 1.78 -14.71 9.46
N ILE A 306 2.15 -15.73 10.25
CA ILE A 306 1.19 -16.46 11.09
C ILE A 306 0.54 -15.53 12.11
N VAL A 307 1.32 -14.75 12.87
CA VAL A 307 0.75 -13.81 13.86
C VAL A 307 -0.11 -12.73 13.18
N ALA A 308 0.37 -12.13 12.09
CA ALA A 308 -0.33 -11.04 11.43
C ALA A 308 -1.58 -11.50 10.66
N GLY A 309 -1.53 -12.67 10.03
CA GLY A 309 -2.60 -13.21 9.18
C GLY A 309 -3.72 -13.92 9.95
N SER A 310 -3.40 -14.55 11.10
CA SER A 310 -4.40 -15.21 11.95
C SER A 310 -5.36 -14.22 12.60
N ASP A 311 -4.86 -13.45 13.57
CA ASP A 311 -5.70 -12.65 14.48
C ASP A 311 -6.46 -11.55 13.74
N THR A 312 -5.85 -10.93 12.72
CA THR A 312 -6.48 -9.82 12.00
C THR A 312 -7.66 -10.30 11.15
N THR A 313 -7.45 -11.34 10.33
CA THR A 313 -8.50 -11.96 9.51
C THR A 313 -9.64 -12.49 10.38
N ALA A 314 -9.31 -13.18 11.46
CA ALA A 314 -10.30 -13.72 12.39
C ALA A 314 -11.12 -12.62 13.09
N THR A 315 -10.47 -11.51 13.48
CA THR A 315 -11.14 -10.34 14.06
C THR A 315 -12.09 -9.71 13.05
N THR A 316 -11.64 -9.45 11.83
CA THR A 316 -12.48 -8.89 10.75
C THR A 316 -13.69 -9.78 10.46
N LEU A 317 -13.50 -11.09 10.29
CA LEU A 317 -14.61 -12.04 10.06
C LEU A 317 -15.58 -12.10 11.23
N THR A 318 -15.08 -12.01 12.47
CA THR A 318 -15.92 -11.97 13.68
C THR A 318 -16.82 -10.73 13.68
N TYR A 319 -16.27 -9.55 13.42
CA TYR A 319 -17.05 -8.31 13.36
C TYR A 319 -17.97 -8.23 12.14
N LEU A 320 -17.56 -8.79 10.99
CA LEU A 320 -18.41 -8.87 9.79
C LEU A 320 -19.67 -9.70 10.09
N VAL A 321 -19.49 -10.92 10.59
CA VAL A 321 -20.60 -11.82 10.94
C VAL A 321 -21.46 -11.22 12.05
N TYR A 322 -20.86 -10.62 13.08
CA TYR A 322 -21.60 -9.91 14.14
C TYR A 322 -22.48 -8.79 13.56
N SER A 323 -21.94 -7.98 12.64
CA SER A 323 -22.64 -6.83 12.07
C SER A 323 -23.78 -7.27 11.15
N VAL A 324 -23.54 -8.23 10.26
CA VAL A 324 -24.58 -8.85 9.41
C VAL A 324 -25.65 -9.57 10.24
N CYS A 325 -25.29 -10.26 11.32
CA CYS A 325 -26.28 -10.87 12.21
C CYS A 325 -27.13 -9.83 12.95
N SER A 326 -26.58 -8.65 13.24
CA SER A 326 -27.26 -7.56 13.94
C SER A 326 -28.19 -6.73 13.05
N HIS A 327 -27.97 -6.70 11.73
CA HIS A 327 -28.76 -5.93 10.76
C HIS A 327 -29.51 -6.88 9.81
N ALA A 328 -30.79 -7.13 10.12
CA ALA A 328 -31.58 -8.17 9.45
C ALA A 328 -31.92 -7.84 7.99
N ASP A 329 -32.06 -6.55 7.69
CA ASP A 329 -32.21 -5.94 6.37
C ASP A 329 -30.96 -6.13 5.50
N VAL A 330 -29.79 -5.73 6.00
CA VAL A 330 -28.50 -5.91 5.30
C VAL A 330 -28.23 -7.39 5.06
N ARG A 331 -28.53 -8.25 6.03
CA ARG A 331 -28.43 -9.71 5.87
C ARG A 331 -29.35 -10.26 4.78
N GLN A 332 -30.56 -9.74 4.65
CA GLN A 332 -31.48 -10.19 3.59
C GLN A 332 -30.91 -9.85 2.22
N ILE A 333 -30.45 -8.62 2.01
CA ILE A 333 -29.84 -8.17 0.75
C ILE A 333 -28.61 -9.02 0.41
N LEU A 334 -27.71 -9.25 1.37
CA LEU A 334 -26.53 -10.09 1.17
C LEU A 334 -26.90 -11.54 0.81
N VAL A 335 -27.91 -12.13 1.46
CA VAL A 335 -28.35 -13.50 1.12
C VAL A 335 -28.98 -13.56 -0.26
N GLU A 336 -29.76 -12.55 -0.66
CA GLU A 336 -30.34 -12.46 -2.01
C GLU A 336 -29.25 -12.30 -3.09
N GLU A 337 -28.21 -11.49 -2.85
CA GLU A 337 -27.03 -11.35 -3.71
C GLU A 337 -26.27 -12.69 -3.84
N LEU A 338 -25.95 -13.34 -2.71
CA LEU A 338 -25.22 -14.61 -2.68
C LEU A 338 -26.01 -15.78 -3.30
N MET A 339 -27.35 -15.75 -3.23
CA MET A 339 -28.20 -16.74 -3.91
C MET A 339 -28.20 -16.60 -5.44
N GLY A 340 -27.66 -15.51 -5.99
CA GLY A 340 -27.45 -15.34 -7.42
C GLY A 340 -26.19 -16.02 -7.97
N LEU A 341 -25.30 -16.53 -7.11
CA LEU A 341 -24.06 -17.19 -7.52
C LEU A 341 -24.32 -18.60 -8.12
N PRO A 342 -23.48 -19.06 -9.07
CA PRO A 342 -23.51 -20.44 -9.55
C PRO A 342 -23.00 -21.42 -8.47
N ASP A 343 -23.40 -22.70 -8.56
CA ASP A 343 -22.98 -23.75 -7.61
C ASP A 343 -21.45 -23.95 -7.54
N ASP A 344 -20.73 -23.59 -8.60
CA ASP A 344 -19.27 -23.69 -8.76
C ASP A 344 -18.56 -22.32 -8.81
N PHE A 345 -19.13 -21.29 -8.15
CA PHE A 345 -18.54 -19.95 -8.08
C PHE A 345 -17.09 -19.95 -7.59
N GLY A 346 -16.29 -19.04 -8.13
CA GLY A 346 -14.92 -18.77 -7.70
C GLY A 346 -14.70 -17.31 -7.33
N HIS A 347 -13.44 -16.98 -7.01
CA HIS A 347 -13.01 -15.63 -6.61
C HIS A 347 -13.31 -14.55 -7.65
N SER A 348 -13.42 -14.91 -8.94
CA SER A 348 -13.85 -13.98 -10.00
C SER A 348 -15.30 -13.52 -9.84
N ASP A 349 -16.18 -14.41 -9.40
CA ASP A 349 -17.62 -14.11 -9.27
C ASP A 349 -17.88 -13.27 -8.02
N LEU A 350 -17.17 -13.57 -6.93
CA LEU A 350 -17.22 -12.81 -5.67
C LEU A 350 -16.76 -11.35 -5.81
N ARG A 351 -15.87 -11.05 -6.76
CA ARG A 351 -15.35 -9.69 -7.00
C ARG A 351 -16.41 -8.70 -7.49
N GLU A 352 -17.38 -9.19 -8.24
CA GLU A 352 -18.41 -8.35 -8.87
C GLU A 352 -19.67 -8.19 -7.98
N LEU A 353 -19.60 -8.59 -6.70
CA LEU A 353 -20.68 -8.48 -5.71
C LEU A 353 -20.60 -7.15 -4.93
N PRO A 354 -21.36 -6.10 -5.29
CA PRO A 354 -21.25 -4.80 -4.65
C PRO A 354 -21.63 -4.81 -3.16
N HIS A 355 -22.70 -5.51 -2.75
CA HIS A 355 -23.15 -5.43 -1.36
C HIS A 355 -22.20 -6.20 -0.42
N LEU A 356 -21.67 -7.35 -0.84
CA LEU A 356 -20.59 -8.07 -0.13
C LEU A 356 -19.35 -7.18 0.06
N ASN A 357 -18.89 -6.50 -0.99
CA ASN A 357 -17.73 -5.62 -0.90
C ASN A 357 -17.99 -4.43 0.04
N ASN A 358 -19.14 -3.76 -0.06
CA ASN A 358 -19.55 -2.67 0.82
C ASN A 358 -19.62 -3.11 2.31
N ILE A 359 -20.10 -4.32 2.57
CA ILE A 359 -20.13 -4.94 3.92
C ILE A 359 -18.72 -5.19 4.46
N ILE A 360 -17.79 -5.64 3.61
CA ILE A 360 -16.38 -5.83 3.97
C ILE A 360 -15.72 -4.50 4.28
N ASP A 361 -15.85 -3.50 3.40
CA ASP A 361 -15.23 -2.18 3.56
C ASP A 361 -15.78 -1.42 4.77
N GLU A 362 -17.10 -1.48 5.02
CA GLU A 362 -17.69 -0.87 6.21
C GLU A 362 -17.25 -1.56 7.51
N THR A 363 -17.10 -2.89 7.49
CA THR A 363 -16.54 -3.63 8.63
C THR A 363 -15.07 -3.25 8.86
N LEU A 364 -14.27 -3.16 7.80
CA LEU A 364 -12.86 -2.77 7.87
C LEU A 364 -12.68 -1.31 8.33
N ARG A 365 -13.61 -0.42 8.01
CA ARG A 365 -13.67 0.96 8.52
C ARG A 365 -13.99 0.98 10.02
N LEU A 366 -15.14 0.44 10.43
CA LEU A 366 -15.60 0.62 11.80
C LEU A 366 -14.84 -0.26 12.81
N TYR A 367 -14.45 -1.47 12.38
CA TYR A 367 -13.84 -2.52 13.19
C TYR A 367 -12.46 -2.95 12.67
N ALA A 368 -11.66 -1.99 12.16
CA ALA A 368 -10.27 -2.21 11.74
C ALA A 368 -9.48 -3.05 12.77
N ALA A 369 -8.96 -4.21 12.34
CA ALA A 369 -8.25 -5.13 13.23
C ALA A 369 -6.93 -4.56 13.80
N VAL A 370 -6.35 -3.55 13.13
CA VAL A 370 -5.20 -2.76 13.63
C VAL A 370 -5.63 -1.29 13.75
N PRO A 371 -6.40 -0.92 14.79
CA PRO A 371 -7.03 0.40 14.86
C PRO A 371 -6.11 1.51 15.40
N SER A 372 -4.97 1.13 16.00
CA SER A 372 -4.08 2.02 16.77
C SER A 372 -2.96 2.63 15.92
N ALA A 373 -2.24 3.58 16.54
CA ALA A 373 -1.06 4.27 16.00
C ALA A 373 -0.09 3.38 15.19
N LEU A 374 0.26 3.86 13.98
CA LEU A 374 1.30 3.31 13.10
C LEU A 374 2.55 4.20 13.12
N PRO A 375 3.39 4.15 14.17
CA PRO A 375 4.43 5.15 14.40
C PRO A 375 5.53 5.15 13.32
N ARG A 376 5.93 6.35 12.93
CA ARG A 376 7.06 6.67 12.04
C ARG A 376 7.97 7.69 12.71
N VAL A 377 9.17 7.88 12.16
CA VAL A 377 10.15 8.87 12.64
C VAL A 377 10.30 9.95 11.59
N VAL A 378 10.18 11.22 12.00
CA VAL A 378 10.41 12.39 11.14
C VAL A 378 11.86 12.37 10.62
N PRO A 379 12.09 12.54 9.31
CA PRO A 379 13.42 12.47 8.70
C PRO A 379 14.37 13.57 9.18
N ALA A 380 15.65 13.41 8.85
CA ALA A 380 16.68 14.41 9.10
C ALA A 380 16.32 15.74 8.40
N GLY A 381 16.40 16.85 9.14
CA GLY A 381 15.94 18.18 8.69
C GLY A 381 14.57 18.58 9.24
N GLY A 382 13.76 17.64 9.74
CA GLY A 382 12.39 17.90 10.17
C GLY A 382 11.39 17.89 9.01
N ALA A 383 10.11 18.11 9.31
CA ALA A 383 9.02 18.11 8.34
C ALA A 383 7.93 19.13 8.69
N HIS A 384 7.14 19.56 7.69
CA HIS A 384 5.99 20.44 7.87
C HIS A 384 4.69 19.66 7.69
N LEU A 385 4.10 19.19 8.78
CA LEU A 385 2.89 18.38 8.76
C LEU A 385 1.70 19.16 9.33
N ALA A 386 0.60 19.20 8.58
CA ALA A 386 -0.67 19.83 8.97
C ALA A 386 -0.51 21.26 9.56
N GLY A 387 0.37 22.07 8.95
CA GLY A 387 0.65 23.45 9.35
C GLY A 387 1.74 23.62 10.41
N TYR A 388 2.31 22.53 10.97
CA TYR A 388 3.32 22.59 12.03
C TYR A 388 4.67 22.04 11.59
N PHE A 389 5.76 22.71 11.97
CA PHE A 389 7.11 22.16 11.85
C PHE A 389 7.40 21.17 12.99
N LEU A 390 7.74 19.95 12.64
CA LEU A 390 8.20 18.90 13.56
C LEU A 390 9.70 18.67 13.33
N PRO A 391 10.54 18.69 14.39
CA PRO A 391 11.97 18.41 14.25
C PRO A 391 12.21 16.94 13.92
N SER A 392 13.41 16.64 13.40
CA SER A 392 13.87 15.25 13.20
C SER A 392 13.77 14.42 14.48
N ASP A 393 13.68 13.11 14.32
CA ASP A 393 13.60 12.13 15.41
C ASP A 393 12.29 12.20 16.25
N THR A 394 11.40 13.15 15.95
CA THR A 394 10.02 13.11 16.45
C THR A 394 9.32 11.85 15.96
N VAL A 395 8.62 11.15 16.85
CA VAL A 395 7.71 10.07 16.47
C VAL A 395 6.38 10.68 16.02
N VAL A 396 6.00 10.42 14.78
CA VAL A 396 4.69 10.78 14.22
C VAL A 396 3.87 9.52 14.02
N SER A 397 2.65 9.54 14.53
CA SER A 397 1.70 8.44 14.47
C SER A 397 0.47 8.87 13.68
N THR A 398 -0.16 7.92 13.01
CA THR A 398 -1.52 8.05 12.47
C THR A 398 -2.28 6.82 12.92
N GLN A 399 -3.58 6.93 13.19
CA GLN A 399 -4.39 5.77 13.58
C GLN A 399 -5.70 5.65 12.80
N ALA A 400 -5.95 4.44 12.30
CA ALA A 400 -7.19 4.09 11.60
C ALA A 400 -8.43 4.47 12.41
N TRP A 401 -8.44 4.21 13.73
CA TRP A 401 -9.58 4.53 14.59
C TRP A 401 -10.03 6.00 14.51
N THR A 402 -9.10 6.96 14.44
CA THR A 402 -9.46 8.38 14.33
C THR A 402 -9.97 8.70 12.93
N LEU A 403 -9.22 8.31 11.91
CA LEU A 403 -9.51 8.64 10.51
C LEU A 403 -10.87 8.07 10.07
N HIS A 404 -11.14 6.81 10.44
CA HIS A 404 -12.36 6.09 10.10
C HIS A 404 -13.59 6.58 10.87
N ARG A 405 -13.39 7.51 11.82
CA ARG A 405 -14.44 8.13 12.65
C ARG A 405 -14.46 9.66 12.56
N ASP A 406 -13.90 10.24 11.51
CA ASP A 406 -14.05 11.68 11.26
C ASP A 406 -15.46 11.98 10.69
N PRO A 407 -16.32 12.72 11.40
CA PRO A 407 -17.66 13.06 10.91
C PRO A 407 -17.66 13.97 9.67
N HIS A 408 -16.53 14.59 9.30
CA HIS A 408 -16.42 15.33 8.04
C HIS A 408 -16.26 14.40 6.82
N VAL A 409 -15.79 13.16 7.04
CA VAL A 409 -15.61 12.16 5.98
C VAL A 409 -16.70 11.10 6.01
N PHE A 410 -17.08 10.65 7.20
CA PHE A 410 -18.08 9.60 7.41
C PHE A 410 -19.25 10.17 8.22
N PRO A 411 -20.37 10.57 7.58
CA PRO A 411 -21.60 10.92 8.29
C PRO A 411 -22.04 9.77 9.21
N ASP A 412 -22.47 10.11 10.42
CA ASP A 412 -22.74 9.19 11.52
C ASP A 412 -21.63 8.12 11.69
N PRO A 413 -20.40 8.56 12.07
CA PRO A 413 -19.18 7.75 11.94
C PRO A 413 -19.15 6.48 12.83
N GLU A 414 -19.93 6.45 13.91
CA GLU A 414 -20.03 5.28 14.80
C GLU A 414 -21.11 4.27 14.37
N ALA A 415 -21.96 4.62 13.38
CA ALA A 415 -22.93 3.69 12.82
C ALA A 415 -22.24 2.76 11.81
N TRP A 416 -22.59 1.47 11.85
CA TRP A 416 -22.22 0.51 10.82
C TRP A 416 -23.29 0.55 9.73
N ASP A 417 -22.94 1.11 8.58
CA ASP A 417 -23.84 1.34 7.46
C ASP A 417 -23.10 1.09 6.13
N PRO A 418 -23.30 -0.08 5.50
CA PRO A 418 -22.70 -0.39 4.21
C PRO A 418 -23.19 0.48 3.05
N SER A 419 -24.35 1.16 3.15
CA SER A 419 -24.89 1.94 2.03
C SER A 419 -24.04 3.18 1.70
N ARG A 420 -23.23 3.68 2.66
CA ARG A 420 -22.30 4.80 2.45
C ARG A 420 -21.26 4.58 1.34
N TRP A 421 -21.11 3.33 0.90
CA TRP A 421 -20.16 2.92 -0.15
C TRP A 421 -20.79 2.90 -1.54
N GLU A 422 -22.12 2.89 -1.66
CA GLU A 422 -22.84 2.88 -2.95
C GLU A 422 -22.69 4.21 -3.71
N GLU A 423 -22.67 5.34 -2.99
CA GLU A 423 -22.37 6.68 -3.50
C GLU A 423 -21.01 7.19 -2.97
N GLY A 424 -20.08 6.27 -2.69
CA GLY A 424 -18.82 6.53 -1.99
C GLY A 424 -17.94 7.59 -2.66
N SER A 425 -17.85 8.78 -2.07
CA SER A 425 -16.96 9.84 -2.59
C SER A 425 -15.49 9.43 -2.50
N LYS A 426 -14.64 9.97 -3.39
CA LYS A 426 -13.17 9.77 -3.36
C LYS A 426 -12.55 10.02 -1.98
N MET A 427 -13.13 10.93 -1.19
CA MET A 427 -12.70 11.25 0.18
C MET A 427 -12.91 10.11 1.17
N ILE A 428 -13.99 9.31 1.00
CA ILE A 428 -14.28 8.11 1.81
C ILE A 428 -13.22 7.05 1.53
N HIS A 429 -12.97 6.73 0.26
CA HIS A 429 -11.94 5.76 -0.14
C HIS A 429 -10.53 6.18 0.26
N ASP A 430 -10.18 7.46 0.13
CA ASP A 430 -8.87 8.00 0.51
C ASP A 430 -8.60 7.95 2.03
N ALA A 431 -9.64 8.04 2.86
CA ALA A 431 -9.54 8.05 4.32
C ALA A 431 -9.52 6.66 4.96
N VAL A 432 -10.03 5.64 4.27
CA VAL A 432 -10.02 4.26 4.75
C VAL A 432 -8.64 3.63 4.51
N MET A 433 -8.06 3.09 5.59
CA MET A 433 -6.69 2.60 5.66
C MET A 433 -6.51 1.39 6.62
N PRO A 434 -7.36 0.34 6.52
CA PRO A 434 -7.29 -0.84 7.39
C PRO A 434 -5.95 -1.59 7.28
N PHE A 435 -5.22 -1.39 6.17
CA PHE A 435 -3.91 -1.98 5.90
C PHE A 435 -2.75 -0.96 5.98
N GLY A 436 -3.01 0.26 6.50
CA GLY A 436 -2.09 1.39 6.50
C GLY A 436 -2.11 2.21 5.21
N GLY A 437 -1.34 3.30 5.17
CA GLY A 437 -1.20 4.16 3.98
C GLY A 437 -0.05 3.76 3.05
N GLY A 438 -0.05 4.28 1.83
CA GLY A 438 1.03 4.16 0.85
C GLY A 438 0.54 4.35 -0.58
N SER A 439 0.98 5.42 -1.24
CA SER A 439 0.33 5.97 -2.44
C SER A 439 0.70 5.31 -3.77
N ARG A 440 -0.33 5.07 -4.60
CA ARG A 440 -0.29 4.84 -6.05
C ARG A 440 0.29 6.02 -6.85
N ASP A 441 0.36 7.20 -6.21
CA ASP A 441 0.61 8.51 -6.82
C ASP A 441 2.09 8.80 -7.17
N GLU A 442 3.04 7.98 -6.71
CA GLU A 442 4.48 8.24 -6.95
C GLU A 442 4.85 8.17 -8.45
N LEU A 443 4.16 7.36 -9.26
CA LEU A 443 4.46 7.21 -10.69
C LEU A 443 4.25 8.51 -11.49
N TYR A 444 3.09 9.17 -11.31
CA TYR A 444 2.70 10.34 -12.10
C TYR A 444 3.51 11.60 -11.77
N LYS A 445 3.99 11.71 -10.53
CA LYS A 445 4.87 12.82 -10.12
C LYS A 445 6.25 12.74 -10.80
N GLU A 446 6.89 11.58 -10.82
CA GLU A 446 8.23 11.46 -11.44
C GLU A 446 8.16 11.57 -12.98
N ILE A 447 7.03 11.18 -13.62
CA ILE A 447 6.75 11.47 -15.04
C ILE A 447 6.74 12.98 -15.28
N HIS A 448 6.00 13.73 -14.46
CA HIS A 448 5.89 15.18 -14.59
C HIS A 448 7.25 15.88 -14.39
N GLU A 449 8.06 15.41 -13.43
CA GLU A 449 9.41 15.93 -13.20
C GLU A 449 10.39 15.61 -14.35
N PHE A 450 10.17 14.54 -15.15
CA PHE A 450 11.07 14.14 -16.24
C PHE A 450 11.04 15.06 -17.47
N ILE A 451 9.88 15.64 -17.84
CA ILE A 451 9.74 16.48 -19.04
C ILE A 451 10.62 17.75 -19.01
N PRO A 452 10.80 18.45 -17.88
CA PRO A 452 11.87 19.44 -17.72
C PRO A 452 13.26 18.94 -18.12
N TYR A 453 13.68 17.77 -17.61
CA TYR A 453 15.05 17.26 -17.73
C TYR A 453 15.36 16.54 -19.06
N SER A 454 14.37 15.98 -19.77
CA SER A 454 14.62 15.26 -21.05
C SER A 454 15.19 16.14 -22.17
N ASN A 455 15.26 17.45 -21.96
CA ASN A 455 15.88 18.42 -22.88
C ASN A 455 17.38 18.56 -22.64
N GLU A 456 17.85 18.23 -21.43
CA GLU A 456 19.27 18.21 -21.07
C GLU A 456 19.91 16.88 -21.50
N ASP A 457 19.12 15.80 -21.59
CA ASP A 457 19.52 14.53 -22.19
C ASP A 457 18.56 14.10 -23.33
N PRO A 458 18.69 14.71 -24.53
CA PRO A 458 17.81 14.43 -25.68
C PRO A 458 18.05 13.04 -26.31
N LYS A 459 18.93 12.21 -25.72
CA LYS A 459 19.17 10.84 -26.16
C LYS A 459 18.25 9.82 -25.48
N ALA A 460 17.49 10.23 -24.46
CA ALA A 460 16.76 9.33 -23.59
C ALA A 460 15.26 9.69 -23.49
N ALA A 461 14.40 8.66 -23.47
CA ALA A 461 12.96 8.78 -23.31
C ALA A 461 12.39 7.64 -22.47
N ILE A 462 11.25 7.88 -21.84
CA ILE A 462 10.54 6.92 -21.00
C ILE A 462 9.07 6.96 -21.37
N ILE A 463 8.45 5.80 -21.63
CA ILE A 463 7.00 5.67 -21.88
C ILE A 463 6.39 4.90 -20.72
N VAL A 464 5.30 5.41 -20.16
CA VAL A 464 4.57 4.77 -19.06
C VAL A 464 3.22 4.30 -19.55
N THR A 465 2.93 3.02 -19.41
CA THR A 465 1.75 2.36 -19.98
C THR A 465 0.90 1.78 -18.86
N SER A 466 -0.37 2.17 -18.76
CA SER A 466 -1.36 1.53 -17.90
C SER A 466 -2.24 0.62 -18.76
N LEU A 467 -1.90 -0.67 -18.76
CA LEU A 467 -2.55 -1.71 -19.55
C LEU A 467 -3.71 -2.32 -18.78
N ILE A 468 -4.89 -2.38 -19.41
CA ILE A 468 -6.08 -3.06 -18.92
C ILE A 468 -6.31 -4.30 -19.79
N LEU A 469 -6.26 -5.46 -19.15
CA LEU A 469 -6.57 -6.75 -19.77
C LEU A 469 -8.03 -7.16 -19.53
N THR A 470 -8.55 -8.07 -20.36
CA THR A 470 -9.83 -8.75 -20.15
C THR A 470 -9.96 -9.26 -18.71
N GLY A 471 -11.08 -8.96 -18.05
CA GLY A 471 -11.28 -9.20 -16.61
C GLY A 471 -10.69 -8.11 -15.71
N SER A 472 -10.66 -6.85 -16.18
CA SER A 472 -10.31 -5.64 -15.41
C SER A 472 -8.93 -5.64 -14.75
N SER A 473 -8.04 -6.55 -15.16
CA SER A 473 -6.71 -6.71 -14.58
C SER A 473 -5.78 -5.60 -15.07
N ARG A 474 -5.29 -4.75 -14.15
CA ARG A 474 -4.41 -3.61 -14.45
C ARG A 474 -2.93 -4.00 -14.35
N ILE A 475 -2.12 -3.62 -15.34
CA ILE A 475 -0.67 -3.78 -15.35
C ILE A 475 -0.03 -2.44 -15.76
N ASN A 476 0.85 -1.89 -14.91
CA ASN A 476 1.66 -0.74 -15.31
C ASN A 476 2.99 -1.24 -15.90
N LEU A 477 3.24 -0.93 -17.17
CA LEU A 477 4.48 -1.17 -17.89
C LEU A 477 5.28 0.14 -17.98
N LEU A 478 6.61 0.03 -18.02
CA LEU A 478 7.52 1.17 -18.07
C LEU A 478 8.64 0.85 -19.06
N PHE A 479 8.67 1.59 -20.17
CA PHE A 479 9.62 1.40 -21.25
C PHE A 479 10.71 2.47 -21.17
N TYR A 480 11.96 2.05 -21.30
CA TYR A 480 13.13 2.94 -21.26
C TYR A 480 13.86 2.90 -22.59
N PHE A 481 14.16 4.07 -23.14
CA PHE A 481 14.89 4.23 -24.38
C PHE A 481 16.06 5.17 -24.15
N TYR A 482 17.25 4.79 -24.60
CA TYR A 482 18.45 5.62 -24.54
C TYR A 482 19.43 5.18 -25.65
N GLN A 483 20.18 6.12 -26.24
CA GLN A 483 21.05 5.82 -27.40
C GLN A 483 22.40 5.15 -27.04
N ASP A 484 22.94 5.41 -25.85
CA ASP A 484 24.26 4.93 -25.45
C ASP A 484 24.21 3.51 -24.86
N GLU A 485 25.33 2.78 -24.75
CA GLU A 485 25.33 1.39 -24.23
C GLU A 485 24.82 1.24 -22.79
N LYS A 486 24.78 2.33 -22.03
CA LYS A 486 24.39 2.36 -20.62
C LYS A 486 23.37 3.48 -20.38
N PRO A 487 22.39 3.28 -19.48
CA PRO A 487 21.41 4.30 -19.18
C PRO A 487 22.06 5.53 -18.51
N PRO A 488 21.49 6.73 -18.74
CA PRO A 488 21.87 7.95 -18.01
C PRO A 488 21.89 7.75 -16.49
N THR A 489 22.99 8.20 -15.87
CA THR A 489 23.30 8.00 -14.44
C THR A 489 23.08 9.25 -13.57
N THR A 490 22.55 10.33 -14.16
CA THR A 490 22.18 11.57 -13.48
C THR A 490 20.82 12.10 -13.97
N GLY A 491 20.13 12.86 -13.11
CA GLY A 491 18.85 13.51 -13.43
C GLY A 491 17.63 12.58 -13.35
N ALA A 492 16.47 13.09 -13.76
CA ALA A 492 15.18 12.41 -13.59
C ALA A 492 15.09 11.03 -14.29
N PHE A 493 15.88 10.77 -15.33
CA PHE A 493 15.98 9.43 -15.93
C PHE A 493 16.46 8.39 -14.91
N THR A 494 17.44 8.75 -14.09
CA THR A 494 17.99 7.91 -13.03
C THR A 494 17.04 7.80 -11.84
N ASP A 495 16.20 8.81 -11.59
CA ASP A 495 15.15 8.75 -10.58
C ASP A 495 14.00 7.81 -10.98
N LEU A 496 13.57 7.86 -12.26
CA LEU A 496 12.63 6.88 -12.82
C LEU A 496 13.18 5.44 -12.78
N LEU A 497 14.47 5.23 -13.09
CA LEU A 497 15.11 3.91 -12.92
C LEU A 497 15.24 3.42 -11.46
N LYS A 498 14.99 4.26 -10.46
CA LYS A 498 14.88 3.82 -9.05
C LYS A 498 13.49 3.29 -8.71
N ILE A 499 12.47 3.54 -9.55
CA ILE A 499 11.14 2.95 -9.42
C ILE A 499 11.25 1.45 -9.70
N LYS A 500 10.88 0.63 -8.72
CA LYS A 500 11.10 -0.82 -8.75
C LYS A 500 9.98 -1.51 -9.52
N SER A 501 10.31 -2.14 -10.64
CA SER A 501 9.36 -2.94 -11.39
C SER A 501 9.06 -4.28 -10.70
N THR A 502 7.85 -4.80 -10.91
CA THR A 502 7.43 -6.15 -10.49
C THR A 502 7.88 -7.24 -11.46
N LEU A 503 8.18 -6.86 -12.72
CA LEU A 503 8.74 -7.70 -13.77
C LEU A 503 9.68 -6.86 -14.64
N SER A 504 10.71 -7.45 -15.24
CA SER A 504 11.55 -6.79 -16.25
C SER A 504 11.82 -7.74 -17.41
N THR A 505 11.56 -7.27 -18.63
CA THR A 505 11.67 -8.04 -19.88
C THR A 505 12.59 -7.34 -20.88
N THR A 506 13.62 -6.63 -20.38
CA THR A 506 14.50 -5.75 -21.16
C THR A 506 15.03 -6.42 -22.43
N LYS A 507 14.75 -5.78 -23.58
CA LYS A 507 15.31 -6.08 -24.90
C LYS A 507 15.73 -4.77 -25.55
N THR A 508 16.91 -4.73 -26.15
CA THR A 508 17.39 -3.57 -26.91
C THR A 508 16.63 -3.46 -28.22
N GLN A 509 16.06 -2.29 -28.50
CA GLN A 509 15.39 -1.94 -29.76
C GLN A 509 15.82 -0.53 -30.18
N SER A 510 15.67 -0.19 -31.46
CA SER A 510 16.08 1.11 -32.00
C SER A 510 15.00 2.18 -31.78
N TYR A 511 15.45 3.40 -31.45
CA TYR A 511 14.58 4.55 -31.19
C TYR A 511 13.59 4.96 -32.33
N PRO A 512 13.85 4.72 -33.64
CA PRO A 512 12.94 5.11 -34.72
C PRO A 512 11.58 4.38 -34.80
N ASP A 513 11.33 3.42 -33.91
CA ASP A 513 10.27 2.40 -34.04
C ASP A 513 9.10 2.59 -33.05
N LEU A 514 8.78 3.83 -32.64
CA LEU A 514 7.81 4.17 -31.58
C LEU A 514 6.76 5.21 -32.02
N THR A 515 5.52 5.15 -31.48
CA THR A 515 4.31 5.83 -32.02
C THR A 515 3.59 6.86 -31.08
N ALA A 516 2.26 7.10 -31.14
CA ALA A 516 1.61 8.45 -30.97
C ALA A 516 0.05 8.51 -30.88
N THR A 517 -0.67 9.60 -30.51
CA THR A 517 -0.39 10.98 -29.98
C THR A 517 -1.70 11.68 -29.51
N ILE A 518 -1.79 12.28 -28.31
CA ILE A 518 -2.85 13.23 -27.86
C ILE A 518 -2.16 14.32 -26.99
N PRO A 519 -2.66 15.58 -26.92
CA PRO A 519 -1.95 16.74 -26.35
C PRO A 519 -1.66 16.78 -24.84
N TYR A 520 -1.10 17.94 -24.47
CA TYR A 520 -0.24 18.26 -23.33
C TYR A 520 -0.96 18.69 -22.05
N PHE A 521 -0.46 18.26 -20.89
CA PHE A 521 -0.88 18.75 -19.56
C PHE A 521 0.31 19.36 -18.79
N PRO A 522 0.52 20.70 -18.90
CA PRO A 522 1.76 21.35 -18.42
C PRO A 522 1.95 21.47 -16.91
N LYS A 523 0.89 21.52 -16.09
CA LYS A 523 0.97 22.23 -14.78
C LYS A 523 0.51 21.44 -13.55
N ASP A 524 -0.21 20.33 -13.71
CA ASP A 524 -0.70 19.54 -12.57
C ASP A 524 -0.54 18.03 -12.81
N SER A 525 0.16 17.34 -11.91
CA SER A 525 0.34 15.88 -11.99
C SER A 525 -0.91 15.09 -11.59
N THR A 526 -1.91 15.71 -10.96
CA THR A 526 -3.17 15.07 -10.57
C THR A 526 -4.11 14.84 -11.76
N GLU A 527 -3.97 15.63 -12.83
CA GLU A 527 -4.72 15.49 -14.08
C GLU A 527 -4.42 14.13 -14.76
N TYR A 528 -3.17 13.64 -14.68
CA TYR A 528 -2.83 12.29 -15.16
C TYR A 528 -3.55 11.18 -14.38
N ALA A 529 -3.71 11.35 -13.06
CA ALA A 529 -4.45 10.38 -12.25
C ALA A 529 -5.94 10.39 -12.62
N GLU A 530 -6.54 11.58 -12.77
CA GLU A 530 -7.91 11.79 -13.24
C GLU A 530 -8.16 11.10 -14.60
N ILE A 531 -7.24 11.25 -15.56
CA ILE A 531 -7.28 10.56 -16.87
C ILE A 531 -7.22 9.03 -16.72
N THR A 532 -6.33 8.49 -15.86
CA THR A 532 -6.26 7.02 -15.68
C THR A 532 -7.43 6.42 -14.91
N ASP A 533 -8.05 7.18 -13.99
CA ASP A 533 -9.24 6.73 -13.27
C ASP A 533 -10.46 6.72 -14.21
N MET A 534 -10.66 7.78 -15.02
CA MET A 534 -11.66 7.78 -16.12
C MET A 534 -11.43 6.60 -17.07
N PHE A 535 -10.18 6.41 -17.52
CA PHE A 535 -9.90 5.42 -18.53
C PHE A 535 -10.27 4.02 -18.06
N VAL A 536 -10.05 3.71 -16.77
CA VAL A 536 -10.50 2.44 -16.23
C VAL A 536 -12.01 2.37 -16.10
N ASP A 537 -12.67 3.45 -15.66
CA ASP A 537 -14.14 3.49 -15.54
C ASP A 537 -14.82 3.19 -16.89
N ILE A 538 -14.52 3.99 -17.93
CA ILE A 538 -15.03 3.80 -19.29
C ILE A 538 -14.60 2.44 -19.86
N THR A 539 -13.31 2.06 -19.75
CA THR A 539 -12.86 0.76 -20.27
C THR A 539 -13.57 -0.39 -19.57
N SER A 540 -13.83 -0.33 -18.26
CA SER A 540 -14.50 -1.41 -17.53
C SER A 540 -15.93 -1.65 -18.03
N THR A 541 -16.67 -0.60 -18.40
CA THR A 541 -18.02 -0.70 -18.98
C THR A 541 -18.01 -1.50 -20.28
N TYR A 542 -17.01 -1.30 -21.14
CA TYR A 542 -16.91 -1.96 -22.45
C TYR A 542 -16.18 -3.32 -22.41
N PHE A 543 -15.17 -3.48 -21.55
CA PHE A 543 -14.25 -4.63 -21.57
C PHE A 543 -14.67 -5.79 -20.66
N LYS A 544 -15.65 -5.62 -19.75
CA LYS A 544 -16.22 -6.73 -18.96
C LYS A 544 -16.77 -7.88 -19.82
N ASN A 545 -17.23 -7.59 -21.05
CA ASN A 545 -17.92 -8.56 -21.91
C ASN A 545 -17.10 -9.04 -23.13
N LEU A 546 -15.89 -8.52 -23.36
CA LEU A 546 -15.07 -8.91 -24.51
C LEU A 546 -14.44 -10.29 -24.29
N ARG A 547 -14.86 -11.28 -25.08
CA ARG A 547 -14.29 -12.63 -25.09
C ARG A 547 -13.24 -12.75 -26.19
N GLY A 548 -11.99 -13.01 -25.83
CA GLY A 548 -10.90 -13.23 -26.78
C GLY A 548 -9.52 -13.09 -26.13
N LEU A 549 -8.58 -14.00 -26.46
CA LEU A 549 -7.26 -14.11 -25.82
C LEU A 549 -6.26 -12.98 -26.15
N ALA A 550 -6.69 -11.98 -26.90
CA ALA A 550 -5.87 -10.84 -27.36
C ALA A 550 -6.72 -9.56 -27.51
N SER A 551 -7.63 -9.31 -26.56
CA SER A 551 -8.33 -8.01 -26.46
C SER A 551 -7.80 -7.22 -25.26
N GLN A 552 -7.31 -6.02 -25.50
CA GLN A 552 -6.69 -5.15 -24.49
C GLN A 552 -6.82 -3.66 -24.86
N CYS A 553 -6.76 -2.77 -23.88
CA CYS A 553 -6.46 -1.35 -24.12
C CYS A 553 -5.40 -0.84 -23.14
N SER A 554 -4.67 0.20 -23.53
CA SER A 554 -3.76 0.96 -22.67
C SER A 554 -4.01 2.46 -22.75
N VAL A 555 -3.70 3.14 -21.65
CA VAL A 555 -3.36 4.56 -21.64
C VAL A 555 -1.86 4.68 -21.46
N ASP A 556 -1.20 5.38 -22.37
CA ASP A 556 0.24 5.56 -22.37
C ASP A 556 0.61 7.05 -22.24
N PHE A 557 1.68 7.35 -21.49
CA PHE A 557 2.21 8.69 -21.27
C PHE A 557 3.65 8.76 -21.78
N GLN A 558 3.90 9.63 -22.78
CA GLN A 558 5.20 9.77 -23.44
C GLN A 558 5.66 11.23 -23.49
N PRO A 559 6.85 11.60 -22.98
CA PRO A 559 7.43 12.94 -23.15
C PRO A 559 7.79 13.23 -24.61
N LEU A 560 7.45 14.43 -25.09
CA LEU A 560 7.72 14.89 -26.46
C LEU A 560 8.52 16.23 -26.46
N PRO A 561 9.85 16.19 -26.53
CA PRO A 561 10.68 17.40 -26.63
C PRO A 561 10.54 18.07 -28.01
N SER A 562 10.62 19.41 -28.03
CA SER A 562 10.48 20.23 -29.26
C SER A 562 11.57 19.98 -30.32
N SER A 563 12.68 19.33 -29.94
CA SER A 563 13.70 18.85 -30.88
C SER A 563 13.16 17.85 -31.92
N ILE A 564 12.11 17.09 -31.59
CA ILE A 564 11.45 16.15 -32.51
C ILE A 564 10.72 16.89 -33.63
N GLY A 565 10.08 18.03 -33.32
CA GLY A 565 9.42 18.87 -34.31
C GLY A 565 10.41 19.35 -35.38
N LYS A 566 11.54 19.90 -34.95
CA LYS A 566 12.63 20.28 -35.84
C LYS A 566 13.14 19.10 -36.71
N HIS A 567 13.36 17.94 -36.11
CA HIS A 567 13.89 16.78 -36.83
C HIS A 567 12.91 16.19 -37.86
N THR A 568 11.60 16.32 -37.61
CA THR A 568 10.56 15.88 -38.55
C THR A 568 10.30 16.92 -39.65
N GLU A 569 10.33 18.22 -39.33
CA GLU A 569 10.28 19.30 -40.34
C GLU A 569 11.45 19.23 -41.34
N GLU A 570 12.68 19.02 -40.86
CA GLU A 570 13.88 18.83 -41.71
C GLU A 570 13.74 17.64 -42.69
N ARG A 571 12.79 16.74 -42.45
CA ARG A 571 12.49 15.57 -43.30
C ARG A 571 11.21 15.74 -44.15
N GLY A 572 10.44 16.80 -43.96
CA GLY A 572 9.20 17.08 -44.72
C GLY A 572 7.90 16.97 -43.92
N GLY A 573 7.97 16.96 -42.58
CA GLY A 573 6.81 16.93 -41.68
C GLY A 573 6.41 15.52 -41.20
N ASN A 574 5.40 15.48 -40.33
CA ASN A 574 4.88 14.28 -39.66
C ASN A 574 3.33 14.24 -39.73
N ALA A 575 2.71 13.12 -39.34
CA ALA A 575 1.24 12.98 -39.42
C ALA A 575 0.46 13.82 -38.39
N ILE A 576 1.11 14.23 -37.29
CA ILE A 576 0.51 14.95 -36.16
C ILE A 576 0.58 16.48 -36.30
N GLY A 577 1.27 16.99 -37.33
CA GLY A 577 1.41 18.43 -37.60
C GLY A 577 2.42 19.17 -36.72
N PHE A 578 3.24 18.46 -35.93
CA PHE A 578 4.17 19.04 -34.95
C PHE A 578 5.39 19.70 -35.62
N THR A 579 5.81 20.87 -35.13
CA THR A 579 6.81 21.78 -35.73
C THR A 579 7.95 22.11 -34.76
N ALA A 580 9.04 22.73 -35.23
CA ALA A 580 10.12 23.22 -34.36
C ALA A 580 9.70 24.35 -33.41
N ASN A 581 8.57 25.01 -33.66
CA ASN A 581 8.07 26.12 -32.85
C ASN A 581 7.16 25.67 -31.70
N ASP A 582 6.77 24.40 -31.68
CA ASP A 582 5.88 23.88 -30.65
C ASP A 582 6.57 23.80 -29.28
N PRO A 583 5.82 24.04 -28.18
CA PRO A 583 6.33 23.84 -26.84
C PRO A 583 6.68 22.37 -26.59
N LYS A 584 7.41 22.10 -25.50
CA LYS A 584 7.62 20.75 -24.99
C LYS A 584 6.27 20.18 -24.56
N ARG A 585 5.93 18.96 -24.94
CA ARG A 585 4.62 18.35 -24.63
C ARG A 585 4.79 17.05 -23.84
N VAL A 586 3.72 16.66 -23.14
CA VAL A 586 3.45 15.27 -22.78
C VAL A 586 2.44 14.76 -23.77
N LEU A 587 2.61 13.50 -24.13
CA LEU A 587 1.74 12.77 -25.01
C LEU A 587 0.89 11.84 -24.19
N LEU A 588 -0.42 11.97 -24.31
CA LEU A 588 -1.35 10.91 -23.95
C LEU A 588 -1.51 10.00 -25.18
N GLU A 589 -1.55 8.70 -25.00
CA GLU A 589 -1.93 7.75 -26.06
C GLU A 589 -3.01 6.83 -25.51
N ILE A 590 -3.99 6.52 -26.34
CA ILE A 590 -5.01 5.52 -26.04
C ILE A 590 -4.94 4.49 -27.15
N GLN A 591 -4.48 3.30 -26.81
CA GLN A 591 -4.37 2.17 -27.73
C GLN A 591 -5.42 1.12 -27.34
N CYS A 592 -6.09 0.55 -28.33
CA CYS A 592 -6.96 -0.61 -28.15
C CYS A 592 -6.68 -1.62 -29.25
N ALA A 593 -6.73 -2.91 -28.89
CA ALA A 593 -6.55 -4.03 -29.82
C ALA A 593 -7.63 -5.08 -29.57
N TRP A 594 -8.25 -5.56 -30.64
CA TRP A 594 -9.23 -6.64 -30.64
C TRP A 594 -9.07 -7.49 -31.91
N VAL A 595 -9.53 -8.75 -31.85
CA VAL A 595 -9.31 -9.73 -32.94
C VAL A 595 -10.58 -10.00 -33.76
N GLU A 596 -11.76 -9.73 -33.20
CA GLU A 596 -13.04 -10.07 -33.83
C GLU A 596 -13.80 -8.82 -34.26
N LYS A 597 -14.09 -8.73 -35.57
CA LYS A 597 -14.87 -7.65 -36.22
C LYS A 597 -16.20 -7.32 -35.54
N ARG A 598 -16.78 -8.26 -34.78
CA ARG A 598 -18.03 -8.03 -34.03
C ARG A 598 -17.91 -6.96 -32.93
N TYR A 599 -16.70 -6.53 -32.60
CA TYR A 599 -16.44 -5.51 -31.57
C TYR A 599 -16.20 -4.10 -32.15
N ASP A 600 -16.17 -3.93 -33.49
CA ASP A 600 -15.90 -2.64 -34.14
C ASP A 600 -16.87 -1.52 -33.66
N ASP A 601 -18.16 -1.83 -33.55
CA ASP A 601 -19.16 -0.88 -33.07
C ASP A 601 -19.03 -0.60 -31.55
N THR A 602 -18.60 -1.60 -30.76
CA THR A 602 -18.28 -1.44 -29.33
C THR A 602 -17.10 -0.48 -29.14
N VAL A 603 -16.04 -0.64 -29.94
CA VAL A 603 -14.86 0.25 -29.84
C VAL A 603 -15.16 1.62 -30.42
N ARG A 604 -16.00 1.74 -31.47
CA ARG A 604 -16.51 3.04 -31.93
C ARG A 604 -17.27 3.78 -30.82
N GLN A 605 -18.10 3.10 -30.03
CA GLN A 605 -18.80 3.74 -28.92
C GLN A 605 -17.83 4.14 -27.78
N PHE A 606 -16.95 3.23 -27.35
CA PHE A 606 -15.87 3.55 -26.41
C PHE A 606 -15.07 4.80 -26.84
N SER A 607 -14.76 4.90 -28.14
CA SER A 607 -14.05 6.04 -28.73
C SER A 607 -14.80 7.36 -28.58
N GLN A 608 -16.12 7.32 -28.74
CA GLN A 608 -16.99 8.49 -28.59
C GLN A 608 -17.09 8.92 -27.12
N ASP A 609 -17.23 7.97 -26.20
CA ASP A 609 -17.35 8.25 -24.76
C ASP A 609 -16.07 8.88 -24.18
N VAL A 610 -14.89 8.34 -24.55
CA VAL A 610 -13.59 8.94 -24.21
C VAL A 610 -13.48 10.37 -24.76
N THR A 611 -13.88 10.58 -26.02
CA THR A 611 -13.85 11.91 -26.66
C THR A 611 -14.78 12.90 -25.95
N ALA A 612 -16.01 12.49 -25.63
CA ALA A 612 -17.00 13.31 -24.93
C ALA A 612 -16.55 13.70 -23.52
N TRP A 613 -15.88 12.80 -22.79
CA TRP A 613 -15.31 13.12 -21.48
C TRP A 613 -14.16 14.14 -21.58
N ILE A 614 -13.29 14.02 -22.58
CA ILE A 614 -12.23 15.01 -22.83
C ILE A 614 -12.84 16.38 -23.16
N GLU A 615 -13.93 16.43 -23.94
CA GLU A 615 -14.63 17.68 -24.27
C GLU A 615 -15.29 18.36 -23.06
N ASP A 616 -15.77 17.61 -22.07
CA ASP A 616 -16.28 18.14 -20.79
C ASP A 616 -15.15 18.67 -19.89
N LYS A 617 -14.03 17.95 -19.83
CA LYS A 617 -12.92 18.26 -18.92
C LYS A 617 -11.93 19.30 -19.43
N LEU A 618 -11.76 19.42 -20.74
CA LEU A 618 -10.81 20.36 -21.33
C LEU A 618 -11.06 21.84 -20.92
N PRO A 619 -12.30 22.37 -20.91
CA PRO A 619 -12.58 23.71 -20.38
C PRO A 619 -12.22 23.86 -18.89
N GLU A 620 -12.38 22.81 -18.09
CA GLU A 620 -12.03 22.82 -16.66
C GLU A 620 -10.51 22.95 -16.48
N TRP A 621 -9.73 22.10 -17.16
CA TRP A 621 -8.27 22.14 -17.14
C TRP A 621 -7.70 23.46 -17.69
N ILE A 622 -8.26 23.98 -18.79
CA ILE A 622 -7.91 25.30 -19.33
C ILE A 622 -8.19 26.41 -18.29
N GLY A 623 -9.35 26.36 -17.63
CA GLY A 623 -9.73 27.31 -16.58
C GLY A 623 -8.81 27.27 -15.36
N ARG A 624 -8.37 26.07 -14.93
CA ARG A 624 -7.39 25.90 -13.84
C ARG A 624 -6.00 26.44 -14.21
N ASN A 625 -5.57 26.19 -15.45
CA ASN A 625 -4.17 26.36 -15.85
C ASN A 625 -3.87 27.62 -16.69
N GLY A 626 -4.88 28.32 -17.21
CA GLY A 626 -4.75 29.57 -17.96
C GLY A 626 -4.01 29.43 -19.29
N GLY A 627 -4.34 28.38 -20.08
CA GLY A 627 -3.84 28.16 -21.44
C GLY A 627 -4.86 28.51 -22.53
N ASP A 628 -4.49 28.32 -23.79
CA ASP A 628 -5.39 28.41 -24.96
C ASP A 628 -5.92 27.03 -25.37
N VAL A 629 -7.12 26.95 -25.95
CA VAL A 629 -7.68 25.70 -26.48
C VAL A 629 -6.87 25.16 -27.67
N ASP A 630 -6.21 26.06 -28.41
CA ASP A 630 -5.29 25.71 -29.50
C ASP A 630 -4.01 24.98 -29.01
N GLU A 631 -3.68 25.02 -27.71
CA GLU A 631 -2.62 24.16 -27.13
C GLU A 631 -2.99 22.66 -27.21
N TYR A 632 -4.29 22.35 -27.35
CA TYR A 632 -4.89 21.01 -27.26
C TYR A 632 -5.39 20.48 -28.61
N LEU A 633 -4.84 20.96 -29.73
CA LEU A 633 -5.15 20.45 -31.07
C LEU A 633 -3.87 19.99 -31.81
N PRO A 634 -3.96 18.94 -32.65
CA PRO A 634 -5.10 18.03 -32.81
C PRO A 634 -5.17 16.96 -31.70
N LEU A 635 -6.38 16.52 -31.37
CA LEU A 635 -6.61 15.23 -30.71
C LEU A 635 -6.33 14.10 -31.73
N PHE A 636 -5.80 12.95 -31.30
CA PHE A 636 -5.39 11.83 -32.17
C PHE A 636 -5.46 10.49 -31.42
N MET A 637 -6.56 9.75 -31.60
CA MET A 637 -6.67 8.39 -31.08
C MET A 637 -6.34 7.41 -32.20
N ASN A 638 -5.52 6.40 -31.90
CA ASN A 638 -4.96 5.50 -32.92
C ASN A 638 -5.33 4.04 -32.66
N GLU A 639 -5.79 3.38 -33.71
CA GLU A 639 -6.02 1.94 -33.77
C GLU A 639 -4.85 1.29 -34.52
N ALA A 640 -3.75 0.97 -33.83
CA ALA A 640 -2.63 0.25 -34.42
C ALA A 640 -1.82 -0.53 -33.38
N MET A 641 -1.81 -1.86 -33.49
CA MET A 641 -0.85 -2.71 -32.78
C MET A 641 0.39 -2.98 -33.67
N PHE A 642 1.56 -2.86 -33.08
CA PHE A 642 2.88 -3.33 -33.57
C PHE A 642 3.55 -2.70 -34.80
N ASP A 643 2.88 -1.99 -35.73
CA ASP A 643 3.59 -1.45 -36.91
C ASP A 643 2.94 -0.22 -37.59
N GLN A 644 3.38 0.97 -37.15
CA GLN A 644 3.24 2.26 -37.82
C GLN A 644 4.46 3.14 -37.53
N ASN A 645 4.70 4.16 -38.37
CA ASN A 645 5.65 5.24 -38.06
C ASN A 645 4.98 6.61 -38.30
N VAL A 646 4.23 7.04 -37.29
CA VAL A 646 3.49 8.30 -37.17
C VAL A 646 4.37 9.57 -37.22
N THR A 647 5.60 9.47 -36.71
CA THR A 647 6.64 10.52 -36.84
C THR A 647 7.36 10.44 -38.18
N GLY A 648 7.07 9.39 -38.96
CA GLY A 648 7.64 9.13 -40.27
C GLY A 648 7.06 10.04 -41.33
N THR A 649 7.86 10.25 -42.37
CA THR A 649 7.47 11.07 -43.51
C THR A 649 6.52 10.28 -44.41
N TYR A 650 5.24 10.64 -44.37
CA TYR A 650 4.25 10.12 -45.31
C TYR A 650 4.53 10.72 -46.69
N LYS A 651 5.30 10.00 -47.52
CA LYS A 651 5.54 10.36 -48.93
C LYS A 651 4.23 10.61 -49.71
N ASP A 652 3.15 9.96 -49.30
CA ASP A 652 1.79 10.14 -49.82
C ASP A 652 0.83 10.77 -48.78
N TYR A 653 1.23 11.80 -48.02
CA TYR A 653 0.36 12.45 -47.00
C TYR A 653 -1.05 12.81 -47.54
N ALA A 654 -1.14 13.28 -48.78
CA ALA A 654 -2.41 13.57 -49.46
C ALA A 654 -3.32 12.33 -49.64
N LYS A 655 -2.74 11.15 -49.88
CA LYS A 655 -3.46 9.87 -50.01
C LYS A 655 -4.02 9.40 -48.66
N PHE A 656 -3.26 9.59 -47.58
CA PHE A 656 -3.73 9.32 -46.22
C PHE A 656 -4.91 10.22 -45.84
N LYS A 657 -4.81 11.54 -46.09
CA LYS A 657 -5.95 12.48 -45.88
C LYS A 657 -7.16 12.16 -46.76
N ALA A 658 -6.98 11.51 -47.92
CA ALA A 658 -8.08 11.04 -48.75
C ALA A 658 -8.77 9.80 -48.15
N LEU A 659 -8.02 8.80 -47.69
CA LEU A 659 -8.56 7.61 -47.02
C LEU A 659 -9.34 7.96 -45.75
N GLN A 660 -8.85 8.91 -44.94
CA GLN A 660 -9.59 9.41 -43.77
C GLN A 660 -10.96 10.02 -44.15
N ARG A 661 -11.08 10.65 -45.33
CA ARG A 661 -12.35 11.24 -45.82
C ARG A 661 -13.34 10.19 -46.34
N GLU A 662 -12.85 9.02 -46.72
CA GLU A 662 -13.66 7.89 -47.16
C GLU A 662 -14.20 7.09 -45.97
N ALA A 663 -13.35 6.83 -44.96
CA ALA A 663 -13.71 6.08 -43.77
C ALA A 663 -14.60 6.85 -42.77
N ASP A 664 -14.40 8.17 -42.65
CA ASP A 664 -15.29 9.07 -41.92
C ASP A 664 -15.66 10.26 -42.82
N PRO A 665 -16.78 10.17 -43.56
CA PRO A 665 -17.22 11.25 -44.44
C PRO A 665 -17.77 12.45 -43.66
N GLU A 666 -18.44 12.22 -42.52
CA GLU A 666 -19.09 13.25 -41.70
C GLU A 666 -18.10 14.08 -40.87
N GLY A 667 -16.88 13.58 -40.66
CA GLY A 667 -15.76 14.34 -40.09
C GLY A 667 -15.64 14.25 -38.57
N VAL A 668 -16.58 13.58 -37.89
CA VAL A 668 -16.64 13.40 -36.43
C VAL A 668 -15.32 12.88 -35.86
N LEU A 669 -14.68 11.94 -36.57
CA LEU A 669 -13.45 11.27 -36.17
C LEU A 669 -12.23 11.77 -36.98
N ARG A 670 -12.39 12.15 -38.24
CA ARG A 670 -11.31 12.63 -39.13
C ARG A 670 -10.79 14.03 -38.77
N GLU A 671 -11.67 14.88 -38.26
CA GLU A 671 -11.35 16.27 -37.91
C GLU A 671 -10.89 16.40 -36.45
N ARG A 672 -11.12 15.34 -35.65
CA ARG A 672 -10.80 15.26 -34.23
C ARG A 672 -9.84 14.12 -33.85
N MET A 673 -9.51 13.21 -34.76
CA MET A 673 -8.58 12.10 -34.51
C MET A 673 -7.70 11.83 -35.74
N GLY A 674 -6.39 11.89 -35.54
CA GLY A 674 -5.43 11.62 -36.60
C GLY A 674 -5.22 10.13 -36.88
N GLY A 675 -6.13 9.51 -37.63
CA GLY A 675 -5.79 8.31 -38.39
C GLY A 675 -6.42 7.02 -37.91
N PHE A 676 -6.93 6.29 -38.89
CA PHE A 676 -7.34 4.90 -38.77
C PHE A 676 -6.51 4.07 -39.74
N LYS A 677 -6.17 2.84 -39.35
CA LYS A 677 -5.63 1.82 -40.24
C LYS A 677 -6.69 0.73 -40.41
N TYR A 678 -7.38 0.75 -41.54
CA TYR A 678 -8.17 -0.40 -42.01
C TYR A 678 -7.27 -1.51 -42.58
#